data_AF-A0A969WMG1-F1
#
_entry.id   AF-A0A969WMG1-F1
#
_cell.length_a   1.000
_cell.length_b   1.000
_cell.length_c   1.000
_cell.angle_alpha   90.00
_cell.angle_beta   90.00
_cell.angle_gamma   90.00
#
_symmetry.space_group_name_H-M   'P 1'
#
loop_
_entity.id
_entity.type
_entity.pdbx_description
1 polymer ?
#
loop_
_entity_poly.entity_id
_entity_poly.type
_entity_poly.pdbx_seq_one_letter_code
_entity_poly.pdbx_strand_id
1 'polypeptide(L)'
;MSFEWQTEEDDQHGEIPLTPAPETAVSPRKSRWLLWGGLLLLLILAGWLVYRQANARAETAVTTTQTEALSSHQLVIQAASQQDRSLLVSLLSGRDDSWSDAQTSLGEQGLLFDRPQFNLSWQPDTSITPENSQISLNPLLDSAEITYPVTYTLSGSDDVITLQQTAVYRRGDQRWLLSPPDAEFWGEEQTTETANITLTYPQRDAATAVRLAHSLQTALDKLCQLPDANCPHDIQLTIQLSPHPDSLRQTADGKTLFTDSPPLILPAPTLVGQPLDEAGYEALADGYATLMTTAVLAALIGYECCNQELIFQALLDWQLAELGLKTWPLDEQAYQQLLASNLPPRQWRALWQPQSDPKYQQTAYALVEYLQTRLPDTASAAAMMRALSQNSAFLNWLDAASGLAALAMVTPGFGQTWDAFLLTRAAVESAGPPLPYPPQPVQIACYTRIDSNRLAILNYDPANSQWTETYSYTVNAGNPGYIVPVNAADNLYLAATLSTISTQSSRFALAQDGQTVAEFTVSRELPDQPGGISSPSNFNVYAPSPDGRYILFSAGQGDPPKFAYRLLDVTACLGGNCQMEPISGPLHWSSDSQYAILEDGSDTLPSYFTALRPSPLYLTDARGENRREIGRGAAPFWLDEQTYGYVRFAGDDELSLVMAVTANNQPRLLTTMAELRQLIPADQQPDGLRPTFVYPAEHNPRFLVVRAAPAAQDEETSYYFVLELNEDFTAVTAAEMPLYAVNADPGGSLSFTALDWSPDGRWRALYEFGRGDRQATITLTPQGYRGSLENQFAFAAERALWNGPWLAAAGNDYLLLAAPDYAYREFVPYDLAGCRAIYWGD
;
A
#
# COMPACT_ATOMS: atom_id res chain seq x y z
N MET A 1 -35.41 38.93 63.08
CA MET A 1 -34.96 39.49 61.79
C MET A 1 -36.21 39.72 60.97
N SER A 2 -36.59 40.89 60.48
CA SER A 2 -36.25 42.29 60.73
C SER A 2 -36.74 43.02 59.47
N PHE A 3 -37.36 44.18 59.68
CA PHE A 3 -37.77 45.17 58.66
C PHE A 3 -36.57 45.57 57.75
N GLU A 4 -36.74 46.28 56.62
CA GLU A 4 -37.68 47.40 56.43
C GLU A 4 -38.03 47.71 54.95
N TRP A 5 -38.77 48.80 54.76
CA TRP A 5 -39.31 49.31 53.50
C TRP A 5 -38.28 50.08 52.65
N GLN A 6 -38.62 50.32 51.37
CA GLN A 6 -38.64 51.70 50.88
C GLN A 6 -39.61 51.90 49.69
N THR A 7 -40.57 52.79 49.88
CA THR A 7 -41.33 53.48 48.83
C THR A 7 -41.55 54.92 49.28
N GLU A 8 -40.85 55.87 48.69
CA GLU A 8 -41.12 57.31 48.77
C GLU A 8 -41.95 57.69 47.51
N GLU A 9 -43.02 58.49 47.56
CA GLU A 9 -43.18 59.88 48.05
C GLU A 9 -42.31 60.89 47.26
N ASP A 10 -42.77 62.06 46.82
CA ASP A 10 -44.13 62.57 46.46
C ASP A 10 -43.91 63.66 45.36
N ASP A 11 -44.72 64.66 44.95
CA ASP A 11 -45.99 65.32 45.32
C ASP A 11 -46.55 65.94 44.00
N GLN A 12 -47.73 66.56 44.09
CA GLN A 12 -48.22 67.69 43.26
C GLN A 12 -49.52 67.52 42.46
N HIS A 13 -50.59 67.38 43.27
CA HIS A 13 -51.73 68.31 43.34
C HIS A 13 -52.89 68.13 42.34
N GLY A 14 -54.15 68.17 42.84
CA GLY A 14 -55.29 68.46 41.95
C GLY A 14 -56.75 68.32 42.42
N GLU A 15 -57.09 68.01 43.68
CA GLU A 15 -58.52 68.01 44.08
C GLU A 15 -59.09 69.43 44.28
N ILE A 16 -60.13 69.79 43.51
CA ILE A 16 -61.10 70.87 43.83
C ILE A 16 -62.46 70.55 43.16
N PRO A 17 -63.61 71.09 43.65
CA PRO A 17 -64.70 70.20 44.06
C PRO A 17 -66.05 70.44 43.37
N LEU A 18 -67.08 69.71 43.81
CA LEU A 18 -68.44 69.76 43.28
C LEU A 18 -69.20 71.06 43.63
N THR A 19 -69.88 71.62 42.61
CA THR A 19 -71.02 72.57 42.68
C THR A 19 -70.75 73.99 43.21
N PRO A 20 -71.57 75.03 42.86
CA PRO A 20 -72.90 74.99 42.24
C PRO A 20 -73.04 75.70 40.86
N ALA A 21 -74.27 75.70 40.33
CA ALA A 21 -74.64 76.32 39.05
C ALA A 21 -74.99 77.83 39.16
N PRO A 22 -74.88 78.57 38.04
CA PRO A 22 -75.93 79.53 37.66
C PRO A 22 -76.34 79.43 36.17
N GLU A 23 -77.20 80.36 35.71
CA GLU A 23 -78.07 80.18 34.54
C GLU A 23 -77.56 80.71 33.18
N THR A 24 -78.02 80.04 32.12
CA THR A 24 -78.20 80.43 30.69
C THR A 24 -77.57 81.69 30.09
N ALA A 25 -76.93 81.53 28.91
CA ALA A 25 -76.84 82.56 27.87
C ALA A 25 -76.97 81.95 26.44
N VAL A 26 -77.36 82.77 25.45
CA VAL A 26 -77.99 82.34 24.17
C VAL A 26 -77.01 81.92 23.05
N SER A 27 -77.51 81.07 22.14
CA SER A 27 -76.88 80.52 20.92
C SER A 27 -76.21 81.50 19.95
N PRO A 28 -75.43 80.98 18.98
CA PRO A 28 -76.00 80.94 17.63
C PRO A 28 -75.88 79.60 16.89
N ARG A 29 -76.85 79.31 16.01
CA ARG A 29 -76.84 78.15 15.08
C ARG A 29 -75.70 78.27 14.06
N LYS A 30 -74.85 77.23 13.94
CA LYS A 30 -74.07 76.93 12.72
C LYS A 30 -74.19 75.45 12.33
N SER A 31 -73.92 75.17 11.05
CA SER A 31 -74.29 73.96 10.29
C SER A 31 -74.20 72.62 11.04
N ARG A 32 -75.34 71.91 11.14
CA ARG A 32 -75.38 70.50 11.60
C ARG A 32 -74.66 69.52 10.67
N TRP A 33 -74.42 69.88 9.40
CA TRP A 33 -73.67 69.03 8.45
C TRP A 33 -72.18 68.93 8.80
N LEU A 34 -71.58 69.96 9.44
CA LEU A 34 -70.19 69.89 9.89
C LEU A 34 -69.99 68.91 11.05
N LEU A 35 -71.01 68.72 11.91
CA LEU A 35 -70.96 67.73 12.99
C LEU A 35 -71.04 66.30 12.45
N TRP A 36 -71.91 66.02 11.49
CA TRP A 36 -71.97 64.70 10.84
C TRP A 36 -70.72 64.41 10.00
N GLY A 37 -70.20 65.40 9.28
CA GLY A 37 -68.92 65.29 8.58
C GLY A 37 -67.76 65.01 9.53
N GLY A 38 -67.66 65.75 10.64
CA GLY A 38 -66.63 65.54 11.67
C GLY A 38 -66.72 64.19 12.37
N LEU A 39 -67.94 63.72 12.69
CA LEU A 39 -68.17 62.39 13.27
C LEU A 39 -67.75 61.26 12.30
N LEU A 40 -68.14 61.37 11.04
CA LEU A 40 -67.84 60.36 10.02
C LEU A 40 -66.34 60.35 9.69
N LEU A 41 -65.68 61.51 9.66
CA LEU A 41 -64.23 61.62 9.50
C LEU A 41 -63.48 61.08 10.73
N LEU A 42 -63.99 61.29 11.96
CA LEU A 42 -63.47 60.64 13.17
C LEU A 42 -63.62 59.11 13.13
N LEU A 43 -64.75 58.59 12.65
CA LEU A 43 -64.95 57.14 12.49
C LEU A 43 -64.02 56.54 11.43
N ILE A 44 -63.78 57.24 10.31
CA ILE A 44 -62.78 56.84 9.31
C ILE A 44 -61.37 56.89 9.92
N LEU A 45 -61.02 57.94 10.67
CA LEU A 45 -59.70 58.08 11.29
C LEU A 45 -59.46 57.01 12.36
N ALA A 46 -60.46 56.70 13.18
CA ALA A 46 -60.42 55.64 14.18
C ALA A 46 -60.34 54.25 13.53
N GLY A 47 -61.14 54.00 12.48
CA GLY A 47 -61.06 52.76 11.70
C GLY A 47 -59.69 52.58 11.03
N TRP A 48 -59.12 53.65 10.48
CA TRP A 48 -57.76 53.65 9.90
C TRP A 48 -56.68 53.43 10.96
N LEU A 49 -56.81 54.03 12.15
CA LEU A 49 -55.88 53.80 13.27
C LEU A 49 -55.95 52.36 13.78
N VAL A 50 -57.16 51.79 13.95
CA VAL A 50 -57.36 50.40 14.36
C VAL A 50 -56.82 49.45 13.29
N TYR A 51 -57.10 49.70 12.00
CA TYR A 51 -56.56 48.92 10.88
C TYR A 51 -55.02 48.98 10.85
N ARG A 52 -54.43 50.18 10.95
CA ARG A 52 -52.97 50.34 10.97
C ARG A 52 -52.33 49.67 12.19
N GLN A 53 -52.97 49.72 13.36
CA GLN A 53 -52.47 49.08 14.58
C GLN A 53 -52.66 47.56 14.55
N ALA A 54 -53.70 47.05 13.87
CA ALA A 54 -53.89 45.63 13.60
C ALA A 54 -52.82 45.11 12.62
N ASN A 55 -52.60 45.78 11.49
CA ASN A 55 -51.57 45.41 10.52
C ASN A 55 -50.17 45.45 11.15
N ALA A 56 -49.80 46.52 11.87
CA ALA A 56 -48.49 46.60 12.54
C ALA A 56 -48.29 45.49 13.59
N ARG A 57 -49.37 45.05 14.27
CA ARG A 57 -49.32 43.88 15.17
C ARG A 57 -49.21 42.56 14.41
N ALA A 58 -49.87 42.42 13.27
CA ALA A 58 -49.76 41.23 12.41
C ALA A 58 -48.37 41.11 11.79
N GLU A 59 -47.82 42.19 11.24
CA GLU A 59 -46.46 42.29 10.74
C GLU A 59 -45.44 41.92 11.84
N THR A 60 -45.57 42.51 13.04
CA THR A 60 -44.70 42.18 14.18
C THR A 60 -44.84 40.70 14.58
N ALA A 61 -46.06 40.16 14.65
CA ALA A 61 -46.29 38.76 15.02
C ALA A 61 -45.71 37.79 13.98
N VAL A 62 -45.79 38.11 12.68
CA VAL A 62 -45.17 37.33 11.60
C VAL A 62 -43.65 37.35 11.74
N THR A 63 -43.02 38.52 11.84
CA THR A 63 -41.55 38.62 11.96
C THR A 63 -41.03 37.93 13.22
N THR A 64 -41.71 38.09 14.38
CA THR A 64 -41.38 37.34 15.60
C THR A 64 -41.51 35.83 15.38
N THR A 65 -42.60 35.37 14.78
CA THR A 65 -42.82 33.93 14.52
C THR A 65 -41.78 33.34 13.56
N GLN A 66 -41.41 34.06 12.50
CA GLN A 66 -40.33 33.67 11.59
C GLN A 66 -38.99 33.56 12.33
N THR A 67 -38.72 34.45 13.28
CA THR A 67 -37.50 34.42 14.11
C THR A 67 -37.51 33.26 15.12
N GLU A 68 -38.66 32.96 15.73
CA GLU A 68 -38.85 31.79 16.62
C GLU A 68 -38.65 30.47 15.86
N ALA A 69 -39.16 30.37 14.63
CA ALA A 69 -39.00 29.19 13.79
C ALA A 69 -37.54 29.02 13.32
N LEU A 70 -36.89 30.10 12.86
CA LEU A 70 -35.50 30.07 12.40
C LEU A 70 -34.52 29.74 13.53
N SER A 71 -34.69 30.31 14.73
CA SER A 71 -33.85 29.97 15.88
C SER A 71 -34.05 28.53 16.35
N SER A 72 -35.27 27.97 16.23
CA SER A 72 -35.53 26.54 16.46
C SER A 72 -34.87 25.65 15.40
N HIS A 73 -34.67 26.16 14.18
CA HIS A 73 -33.94 25.47 13.12
C HIS A 73 -32.42 25.52 13.29
N GLN A 74 -31.86 26.65 13.72
CA GLN A 74 -30.44 26.75 14.09
C GLN A 74 -30.05 25.74 15.19
N LEU A 75 -30.96 25.43 16.13
CA LEU A 75 -30.75 24.37 17.13
C LEU A 75 -30.71 22.95 16.53
N VAL A 76 -31.43 22.68 15.42
CA VAL A 76 -31.34 21.39 14.71
C VAL A 76 -30.00 21.26 13.98
N ILE A 77 -29.51 22.35 13.36
CA ILE A 77 -28.17 22.40 12.74
C ILE A 77 -27.06 22.24 13.78
N GLN A 78 -27.22 22.85 14.96
CA GLN A 78 -26.30 22.61 16.08
C GLN A 78 -26.34 21.15 16.53
N ALA A 79 -27.52 20.56 16.72
CA ALA A 79 -27.66 19.17 17.13
C ALA A 79 -27.01 18.20 16.13
N ALA A 80 -27.15 18.45 14.83
CA ALA A 80 -26.51 17.64 13.79
C ALA A 80 -24.98 17.78 13.77
N SER A 81 -24.45 19.01 13.76
CA SER A 81 -23.00 19.25 13.74
C SER A 81 -22.28 18.82 15.01
N GLN A 82 -22.99 18.72 16.14
CA GLN A 82 -22.48 18.20 17.41
C GLN A 82 -22.85 16.72 17.67
N GLN A 83 -23.58 16.08 16.74
CA GLN A 83 -24.16 14.74 16.87
C GLN A 83 -24.95 14.52 18.19
N ASP A 84 -25.53 15.58 18.74
CA ASP A 84 -26.31 15.53 19.98
C ASP A 84 -27.72 15.00 19.72
N ARG A 85 -27.85 13.67 19.76
CA ARG A 85 -29.11 12.92 19.78
C ARG A 85 -30.12 13.49 20.80
N SER A 86 -29.66 13.91 21.98
CA SER A 86 -30.54 14.37 23.06
C SER A 86 -31.17 15.71 22.73
N LEU A 87 -30.37 16.64 22.18
CA LEU A 87 -30.86 17.91 21.67
C LEU A 87 -31.79 17.69 20.46
N LEU A 88 -31.39 16.86 19.49
CA LEU A 88 -32.19 16.57 18.29
C LEU A 88 -33.58 16.02 18.64
N VAL A 89 -33.65 14.99 19.48
CA VAL A 89 -34.94 14.40 19.92
C VAL A 89 -35.81 15.44 20.66
N SER A 90 -35.22 16.39 21.39
CA SER A 90 -35.95 17.50 22.04
C SER A 90 -36.49 18.58 21.08
N LEU A 91 -36.19 18.45 19.77
CA LEU A 91 -36.62 19.35 18.70
C LEU A 91 -37.55 18.67 17.69
N LEU A 92 -37.74 17.35 17.75
CA LEU A 92 -38.71 16.62 16.93
C LEU A 92 -40.13 16.75 17.49
N SER A 93 -41.12 16.70 16.61
CA SER A 93 -42.53 16.92 16.98
C SER A 93 -43.25 15.70 17.57
N GLY A 94 -42.73 14.48 17.36
CA GLY A 94 -43.39 13.23 17.82
C GLY A 94 -44.80 13.02 17.26
N ARG A 95 -45.13 13.62 16.11
CA ARG A 95 -46.46 13.49 15.45
C ARG A 95 -46.61 12.24 14.58
N ASP A 96 -45.48 11.70 14.14
CA ASP A 96 -45.35 10.46 13.38
C ASP A 96 -44.11 9.75 13.94
N ASP A 97 -44.32 8.56 14.51
CA ASP A 97 -43.27 7.79 15.17
C ASP A 97 -42.22 7.34 14.14
N SER A 98 -42.66 6.85 12.98
CA SER A 98 -41.78 6.31 11.92
C SER A 98 -40.89 7.37 11.27
N TRP A 99 -41.41 8.56 11.05
CA TRP A 99 -40.63 9.71 10.59
C TRP A 99 -39.68 10.18 11.71
N SER A 100 -40.12 10.20 12.97
CA SER A 100 -39.30 10.69 14.10
C SER A 100 -38.13 9.74 14.42
N ASP A 101 -38.36 8.43 14.35
CA ASP A 101 -37.32 7.40 14.49
C ASP A 101 -36.31 7.48 13.34
N ALA A 102 -36.77 7.69 12.10
CA ALA A 102 -35.88 7.87 10.95
C ALA A 102 -34.99 9.13 11.09
N GLN A 103 -35.55 10.28 11.48
CA GLN A 103 -34.77 11.50 11.73
C GLN A 103 -33.77 11.30 12.89
N THR A 104 -34.18 10.60 13.94
CA THR A 104 -33.30 10.28 15.08
C THR A 104 -32.14 9.37 14.64
N SER A 105 -32.42 8.32 13.86
CA SER A 105 -31.40 7.41 13.32
C SER A 105 -30.45 8.09 12.33
N LEU A 106 -30.92 9.06 11.53
CA LEU A 106 -30.06 9.87 10.67
C LEU A 106 -29.14 10.77 11.50
N GLY A 107 -29.66 11.38 12.57
CA GLY A 107 -28.85 12.16 13.52
C GLY A 107 -27.77 11.33 14.22
N GLU A 108 -28.11 10.12 14.68
CA GLU A 108 -27.16 9.19 15.32
C GLU A 108 -26.05 8.71 14.38
N GLN A 109 -26.27 8.74 13.07
CA GLN A 109 -25.31 8.32 12.05
C GLN A 109 -24.58 9.51 11.40
N GLY A 110 -24.86 10.76 11.81
CA GLY A 110 -24.36 11.99 11.17
C GLY A 110 -25.09 12.38 9.88
N LEU A 111 -25.86 11.46 9.30
CA LEU A 111 -26.57 11.57 8.01
C LEU A 111 -27.79 12.51 8.01
N LEU A 112 -28.00 13.36 9.03
CA LEU A 112 -29.13 14.30 9.03
C LEU A 112 -28.99 15.31 7.88
N PHE A 113 -27.80 15.90 7.73
CA PHE A 113 -27.44 16.77 6.62
C PHE A 113 -26.35 16.21 5.71
N ASP A 114 -25.50 15.31 6.22
CA ASP A 114 -24.43 14.70 5.43
C ASP A 114 -24.95 13.69 4.41
N ARG A 115 -24.31 13.60 3.24
CA ARG A 115 -24.79 12.84 2.07
C ARG A 115 -23.66 12.05 1.38
N PRO A 116 -22.86 11.25 2.12
CA PRO A 116 -21.66 10.59 1.58
C PRO A 116 -21.99 9.59 0.47
N GLN A 117 -23.18 8.99 0.47
CA GLN A 117 -23.65 8.08 -0.60
C GLN A 117 -23.99 8.80 -1.92
N PHE A 118 -23.98 10.13 -1.94
CA PHE A 118 -24.05 10.99 -3.12
C PHE A 118 -22.69 11.64 -3.45
N ASN A 119 -21.59 11.20 -2.82
CA ASN A 119 -20.28 11.86 -2.83
C ASN A 119 -20.30 13.29 -2.22
N LEU A 120 -21.31 13.65 -1.42
CA LEU A 120 -21.52 15.01 -0.89
C LEU A 120 -21.23 15.09 0.61
N SER A 121 -20.12 15.73 0.99
CA SER A 121 -19.78 16.01 2.39
C SER A 121 -20.38 17.35 2.82
N TRP A 122 -21.19 17.36 3.88
CA TRP A 122 -21.82 18.58 4.40
C TRP A 122 -20.81 19.54 5.01
N GLN A 123 -20.94 20.84 4.70
CA GLN A 123 -20.19 21.92 5.33
C GLN A 123 -21.09 22.68 6.34
N PRO A 124 -20.86 22.58 7.66
CA PRO A 124 -21.76 23.14 8.69
C PRO A 124 -21.74 24.67 8.79
N ASP A 125 -22.56 25.35 7.98
CA ASP A 125 -22.82 26.78 8.13
C ASP A 125 -23.90 27.05 9.20
N THR A 126 -23.51 27.73 10.29
CA THR A 126 -24.43 28.17 11.35
C THR A 126 -25.08 29.53 11.06
N SER A 127 -24.76 30.18 9.95
CA SER A 127 -25.18 31.53 9.59
C SER A 127 -26.42 31.60 8.68
N ILE A 128 -27.37 30.67 8.84
CA ILE A 128 -28.71 30.83 8.25
C ILE A 128 -29.41 32.03 8.91
N THR A 129 -29.79 32.99 8.08
CA THR A 129 -30.41 34.28 8.44
C THR A 129 -31.75 34.45 7.71
N PRO A 130 -32.57 35.44 8.09
CA PRO A 130 -33.73 35.84 7.29
C PRO A 130 -33.41 36.41 5.90
N GLU A 131 -32.13 36.64 5.57
CA GLU A 131 -31.70 37.17 4.27
C GLU A 131 -31.34 36.07 3.27
N ASN A 132 -30.86 34.91 3.74
CA ASN A 132 -30.55 33.73 2.92
C ASN A 132 -31.57 32.58 3.06
N SER A 133 -32.68 32.77 3.78
CA SER A 133 -33.76 31.78 3.90
C SER A 133 -35.16 32.35 3.60
N GLN A 134 -36.03 31.53 3.02
CA GLN A 134 -37.42 31.84 2.75
C GLN A 134 -38.32 31.11 3.77
N ILE A 135 -39.02 31.88 4.62
CA ILE A 135 -39.88 31.35 5.68
C ILE A 135 -41.34 31.63 5.36
N SER A 136 -42.06 30.60 4.90
CA SER A 136 -43.50 30.63 4.69
C SER A 136 -44.22 30.27 6.00
N LEU A 137 -45.20 31.06 6.41
CA LEU A 137 -46.07 30.76 7.57
C LEU A 137 -47.50 30.53 7.11
N ASN A 138 -48.19 29.58 7.74
CA ASN A 138 -49.62 29.39 7.49
C ASN A 138 -50.47 30.52 8.13
N PRO A 139 -51.74 30.70 7.73
CA PRO A 139 -52.58 31.79 8.24
C PRO A 139 -52.89 31.75 9.74
N LEU A 140 -52.59 30.65 10.44
CA LEU A 140 -52.79 30.48 11.88
C LEU A 140 -51.53 30.72 12.71
N LEU A 141 -50.35 30.88 12.08
CA LEU A 141 -49.05 31.01 12.75
C LEU A 141 -48.73 29.82 13.69
N ASP A 142 -49.16 28.62 13.29
CA ASP A 142 -48.88 27.33 13.96
C ASP A 142 -48.09 26.34 13.07
N SER A 143 -47.84 26.70 11.80
CA SER A 143 -47.02 25.95 10.85
C SER A 143 -46.07 26.88 10.09
N ALA A 144 -44.84 26.42 9.88
CA ALA A 144 -43.80 27.13 9.14
C ALA A 144 -43.06 26.19 8.18
N GLU A 145 -42.81 26.64 6.96
CA GLU A 145 -41.86 26.01 6.03
C GLU A 145 -40.64 26.92 5.90
N ILE A 146 -39.46 26.40 6.24
CA ILE A 146 -38.18 27.11 6.13
C ILE A 146 -37.42 26.50 4.96
N THR A 147 -37.18 27.28 3.92
CA THR A 147 -36.38 26.88 2.75
C THR A 147 -35.07 27.65 2.74
N TYR A 148 -33.95 26.94 2.63
CA TYR A 148 -32.61 27.47 2.90
C TYR A 148 -31.53 26.75 2.08
N PRO A 149 -30.39 27.42 1.77
CA PRO A 149 -29.24 26.79 1.15
C PRO A 149 -28.48 25.91 2.15
N VAL A 150 -27.93 24.79 1.67
CA VAL A 150 -26.95 23.94 2.37
C VAL A 150 -25.77 23.70 1.45
N THR A 151 -24.58 23.93 2.01
CA THR A 151 -23.30 23.86 1.30
C THR A 151 -22.69 22.47 1.43
N TYR A 152 -22.14 21.94 0.33
CA TYR A 152 -21.48 20.64 0.28
C TYR A 152 -20.15 20.73 -0.49
N THR A 153 -19.14 19.98 -0.05
CA THR A 153 -17.92 19.71 -0.82
C THR A 153 -18.02 18.35 -1.51
N LEU A 154 -17.56 18.26 -2.76
CA LEU A 154 -17.55 17.04 -3.55
C LEU A 154 -16.42 16.09 -3.11
N SER A 155 -16.69 14.80 -3.00
CA SER A 155 -15.70 13.82 -2.53
C SER A 155 -14.57 13.64 -3.56
N GLY A 156 -13.37 14.08 -3.20
CA GLY A 156 -12.20 14.08 -4.09
C GLY A 156 -12.03 15.36 -4.92
N SER A 157 -12.74 16.44 -4.61
CA SER A 157 -12.45 17.79 -5.12
C SER A 157 -12.58 18.85 -4.02
N ASP A 158 -11.93 19.99 -4.21
CA ASP A 158 -12.17 21.22 -3.42
C ASP A 158 -13.45 21.96 -3.90
N ASP A 159 -14.13 21.46 -4.94
CA ASP A 159 -15.36 22.05 -5.48
C ASP A 159 -16.51 22.05 -4.47
N VAL A 160 -17.16 23.21 -4.37
CA VAL A 160 -18.26 23.49 -3.44
C VAL A 160 -19.56 23.72 -4.22
N ILE A 161 -20.60 22.93 -3.91
CA ILE A 161 -21.96 23.12 -4.43
C ILE A 161 -22.90 23.63 -3.34
N THR A 162 -24.06 24.16 -3.74
CA THR A 162 -25.15 24.53 -2.82
C THR A 162 -26.47 23.91 -3.26
N LEU A 163 -27.12 23.16 -2.37
CA LEU A 163 -28.45 22.61 -2.58
C LEU A 163 -29.47 23.30 -1.68
N GLN A 164 -30.70 23.47 -2.15
CA GLN A 164 -31.82 24.02 -1.40
C GLN A 164 -32.55 22.92 -0.62
N GLN A 165 -32.55 23.06 0.71
CA GLN A 165 -33.29 22.21 1.63
C GLN A 165 -34.58 22.89 2.08
N THR A 166 -35.60 22.10 2.46
CA THR A 166 -36.84 22.61 3.06
C THR A 166 -37.19 21.83 4.32
N ALA A 167 -37.27 22.53 5.46
CA ALA A 167 -37.64 21.97 6.75
C ALA A 167 -39.03 22.46 7.18
N VAL A 168 -39.90 21.54 7.61
CA VAL A 168 -41.26 21.84 8.08
C VAL A 168 -41.29 21.86 9.60
N TYR A 169 -41.87 22.91 10.17
CA TYR A 169 -41.99 23.13 11.60
C TYR A 169 -43.45 23.34 12.02
N ARG A 170 -43.81 22.82 13.19
CA ARG A 170 -45.11 23.06 13.84
C ARG A 170 -44.90 23.67 15.22
N ARG A 171 -45.85 24.48 15.66
CA ARG A 171 -45.84 25.08 17.00
C ARG A 171 -46.24 24.04 18.05
N GLY A 172 -45.34 23.77 18.99
CA GLY A 172 -45.64 23.07 20.24
C GLY A 172 -45.87 24.04 21.40
N ASP A 173 -46.10 23.52 22.60
CA ASP A 173 -46.45 24.31 23.79
C ASP A 173 -45.42 25.38 24.21
N GLN A 174 -44.14 25.17 23.86
CA GLN A 174 -43.02 26.03 24.30
C GLN A 174 -42.04 26.45 23.19
N ARG A 175 -42.08 25.83 22.01
CA ARG A 175 -41.14 26.06 20.90
C ARG A 175 -41.70 25.57 19.56
N TRP A 176 -41.02 25.89 18.47
CA TRP A 176 -41.23 25.24 17.18
C TRP A 176 -40.51 23.89 17.16
N LEU A 177 -41.15 22.88 16.58
CA LEU A 177 -40.65 21.50 16.52
C LEU A 177 -40.61 21.02 15.06
N LEU A 178 -39.49 20.41 14.66
CA LEU A 178 -39.31 19.82 13.33
C LEU A 178 -40.33 18.69 13.16
N SER A 179 -41.02 18.70 12.02
CA SER A 179 -42.22 17.91 11.79
C SER A 179 -42.21 17.24 10.42
N PRO A 180 -42.92 16.12 10.24
CA PRO A 180 -43.18 15.59 8.91
C PRO A 180 -43.94 16.65 8.07
N PRO A 181 -43.60 16.79 6.77
CA PRO A 181 -44.44 17.51 5.83
C PRO A 181 -45.76 16.76 5.61
N ASP A 182 -46.86 17.49 5.38
CA ASP A 182 -48.15 16.89 5.01
C ASP A 182 -48.09 16.34 3.56
N ALA A 183 -49.02 15.45 3.18
CA ALA A 183 -49.09 14.95 1.80
C ALA A 183 -49.22 16.09 0.76
N GLU A 184 -49.89 17.18 1.12
CA GLU A 184 -50.07 18.38 0.30
C GLU A 184 -48.75 19.11 -0.06
N PHE A 185 -47.68 18.93 0.74
CA PHE A 185 -46.35 19.49 0.47
C PHE A 185 -45.62 18.78 -0.67
N TRP A 186 -45.87 17.46 -0.83
CA TRP A 186 -45.29 16.60 -1.85
C TRP A 186 -46.10 16.59 -3.15
N GLY A 187 -47.42 16.74 -3.03
CA GLY A 187 -48.37 16.63 -4.13
C GLY A 187 -48.69 15.19 -4.51
N GLU A 188 -49.29 14.98 -5.68
CA GLU A 188 -49.62 13.64 -6.17
C GLU A 188 -48.36 12.89 -6.65
N GLU A 189 -48.35 11.55 -6.57
CA GLU A 189 -47.29 10.76 -7.22
C GLU A 189 -47.42 10.87 -8.75
N GLN A 190 -46.28 11.11 -9.40
CA GLN A 190 -46.14 11.17 -10.85
C GLN A 190 -45.17 10.10 -11.32
N THR A 191 -45.15 9.84 -12.63
CA THR A 191 -44.20 8.89 -13.23
C THR A 191 -43.79 9.38 -14.61
N THR A 192 -42.52 9.19 -14.94
CA THR A 192 -41.95 9.43 -16.28
C THR A 192 -41.23 8.17 -16.76
N GLU A 193 -41.20 7.98 -18.07
CA GLU A 193 -40.64 6.79 -18.72
C GLU A 193 -39.61 7.20 -19.78
N THR A 194 -38.49 6.49 -19.81
CA THR A 194 -37.47 6.58 -20.87
C THR A 194 -37.52 5.33 -21.77
N ALA A 195 -36.39 4.87 -22.32
CA ALA A 195 -36.34 3.59 -23.02
C ALA A 195 -36.31 2.40 -22.04
N ASN A 196 -35.52 2.53 -20.96
CA ASN A 196 -35.19 1.45 -20.04
C ASN A 196 -35.48 1.77 -18.56
N ILE A 197 -36.01 2.97 -18.25
CA ILE A 197 -36.25 3.41 -16.87
C ILE A 197 -37.69 3.93 -16.71
N THR A 198 -38.39 3.42 -15.71
CA THR A 198 -39.65 3.98 -15.18
C THR A 198 -39.33 4.65 -13.84
N LEU A 199 -39.47 5.98 -13.76
CA LEU A 199 -39.15 6.75 -12.57
C LEU A 199 -40.43 7.33 -11.96
N THR A 200 -40.79 6.88 -10.77
CA THR A 200 -41.94 7.36 -9.98
C THR A 200 -41.47 8.33 -8.89
N TYR A 201 -42.13 9.47 -8.72
CA TYR A 201 -41.68 10.59 -7.89
C TYR A 201 -42.82 11.50 -7.41
N PRO A 202 -42.67 12.24 -6.30
CA PRO A 202 -43.67 13.23 -5.85
C PRO A 202 -43.70 14.45 -6.79
N GLN A 203 -44.90 14.98 -7.08
CA GLN A 203 -45.11 16.14 -7.96
C GLN A 203 -44.22 17.35 -7.66
N ARG A 204 -43.88 17.60 -6.38
CA ARG A 204 -42.95 18.66 -5.96
C ARG A 204 -41.61 18.60 -6.71
N ASP A 205 -41.11 17.41 -6.96
CA ASP A 205 -39.77 17.17 -7.48
C ASP A 205 -39.75 17.01 -9.02
N ALA A 206 -40.90 17.18 -9.69
CA ALA A 206 -41.09 16.86 -11.11
C ALA A 206 -40.09 17.51 -12.06
N ALA A 207 -39.70 18.77 -11.82
CA ALA A 207 -38.71 19.47 -12.64
C ALA A 207 -37.33 18.80 -12.58
N THR A 208 -36.91 18.37 -11.40
CA THR A 208 -35.63 17.69 -11.16
C THR A 208 -35.71 16.22 -11.59
N ALA A 209 -36.79 15.52 -11.28
CA ALA A 209 -37.00 14.11 -11.59
C ALA A 209 -37.08 13.82 -13.09
N VAL A 210 -37.78 14.66 -13.88
CA VAL A 210 -37.86 14.48 -15.34
C VAL A 210 -36.49 14.69 -16.01
N ARG A 211 -35.69 15.65 -15.53
CA ARG A 211 -34.28 15.78 -15.98
C ARG A 211 -33.48 14.54 -15.57
N LEU A 212 -33.57 14.15 -14.30
CA LEU A 212 -32.83 13.03 -13.71
C LEU A 212 -33.07 11.71 -14.46
N ALA A 213 -34.29 11.43 -14.90
CA ALA A 213 -34.59 10.23 -15.72
C ALA A 213 -33.72 10.14 -16.98
N HIS A 214 -33.43 11.28 -17.65
CA HIS A 214 -32.54 11.30 -18.81
C HIS A 214 -31.06 11.14 -18.45
N SER A 215 -30.60 11.72 -17.33
CA SER A 215 -29.24 11.51 -16.83
C SER A 215 -29.01 10.05 -16.40
N LEU A 216 -29.99 9.44 -15.73
CA LEU A 216 -29.96 8.02 -15.34
C LEU A 216 -30.00 7.09 -16.56
N GLN A 217 -30.81 7.38 -17.58
CA GLN A 217 -30.76 6.64 -18.86
C GLN A 217 -29.36 6.76 -19.48
N THR A 218 -28.76 7.96 -19.47
CA THR A 218 -27.40 8.17 -20.02
C THR A 218 -26.33 7.39 -19.24
N ALA A 219 -26.44 7.31 -17.91
CA ALA A 219 -25.57 6.49 -17.08
C ALA A 219 -25.75 4.98 -17.33
N LEU A 220 -27.00 4.51 -17.49
CA LEU A 220 -27.31 3.13 -17.84
C LEU A 220 -26.79 2.78 -19.24
N ASP A 221 -26.94 3.68 -20.22
CA ASP A 221 -26.43 3.51 -21.58
C ASP A 221 -24.89 3.44 -21.60
N LYS A 222 -24.19 4.23 -20.76
CA LYS A 222 -22.73 4.11 -20.56
C LYS A 222 -22.36 2.77 -19.92
N LEU A 223 -23.03 2.38 -18.83
CA LEU A 223 -22.81 1.11 -18.12
C LEU A 223 -22.92 -0.09 -19.08
N CYS A 224 -23.95 -0.10 -19.93
CA CYS A 224 -24.17 -1.15 -20.91
C CYS A 224 -23.23 -1.11 -22.12
N GLN A 225 -22.31 -0.14 -22.19
CA GLN A 225 -21.18 -0.12 -23.13
C GLN A 225 -19.88 -0.67 -22.53
N LEU A 226 -19.82 -0.93 -21.22
CA LEU A 226 -18.62 -1.49 -20.58
C LEU A 226 -18.41 -2.98 -20.97
N PRO A 227 -17.15 -3.43 -21.18
CA PRO A 227 -16.86 -4.81 -21.52
C PRO A 227 -17.38 -5.80 -20.47
N ASP A 228 -18.01 -6.88 -20.92
CA ASP A 228 -18.60 -7.95 -20.09
C ASP A 228 -19.66 -7.52 -19.06
N ALA A 229 -20.21 -6.30 -19.13
CA ALA A 229 -21.35 -5.88 -18.33
C ALA A 229 -22.60 -6.75 -18.60
N ASN A 230 -22.77 -7.19 -19.86
CA ASN A 230 -23.82 -8.14 -20.28
C ASN A 230 -25.27 -7.70 -19.96
N CYS A 231 -25.57 -6.41 -20.11
CA CYS A 231 -26.95 -5.90 -20.00
C CYS A 231 -27.92 -6.65 -20.95
N PRO A 232 -29.09 -7.11 -20.47
CA PRO A 232 -30.18 -7.56 -21.31
C PRO A 232 -30.65 -6.47 -22.28
N HIS A 233 -30.99 -6.85 -23.52
CA HIS A 233 -31.53 -5.92 -24.53
C HIS A 233 -32.91 -5.35 -24.16
N ASP A 234 -33.58 -5.96 -23.17
CA ASP A 234 -34.89 -5.64 -22.62
C ASP A 234 -34.82 -5.27 -21.13
N ILE A 235 -33.67 -4.77 -20.66
CA ILE A 235 -33.53 -4.28 -19.28
C ILE A 235 -34.52 -3.12 -19.02
N GLN A 236 -35.34 -3.29 -17.97
CA GLN A 236 -36.34 -2.32 -17.53
C GLN A 236 -36.19 -2.11 -16.03
N LEU A 237 -35.80 -0.90 -15.63
CA LEU A 237 -35.51 -0.54 -14.25
C LEU A 237 -36.62 0.38 -13.71
N THR A 238 -37.36 -0.08 -12.71
CA THR A 238 -38.30 0.77 -11.97
C THR A 238 -37.58 1.39 -10.78
N ILE A 239 -37.62 2.73 -10.68
CA ILE A 239 -37.02 3.51 -9.59
C ILE A 239 -38.13 4.32 -8.91
N GLN A 240 -38.19 4.31 -7.58
CA GLN A 240 -39.09 5.16 -6.79
C GLN A 240 -38.29 6.18 -5.97
N LEU A 241 -38.54 7.46 -6.21
CA LEU A 241 -37.98 8.58 -5.46
C LEU A 241 -38.86 8.84 -4.22
N SER A 242 -38.53 8.19 -3.11
CA SER A 242 -39.35 8.13 -1.90
C SER A 242 -39.28 9.43 -1.07
N PRO A 243 -40.43 10.03 -0.69
CA PRO A 243 -40.49 11.18 0.21
C PRO A 243 -40.25 10.80 1.69
N HIS A 244 -40.08 9.52 2.02
CA HIS A 244 -39.86 9.08 3.40
C HIS A 244 -38.37 9.14 3.78
N PRO A 245 -37.97 9.79 4.90
CA PRO A 245 -36.56 10.03 5.25
C PRO A 245 -35.74 8.76 5.44
N ASP A 246 -36.36 7.62 5.75
CA ASP A 246 -35.65 6.33 5.89
C ASP A 246 -34.92 5.89 4.62
N SER A 247 -35.32 6.37 3.44
CA SER A 247 -34.62 6.13 2.17
C SER A 247 -33.18 6.69 2.14
N LEU A 248 -32.90 7.78 2.86
CA LEU A 248 -31.54 8.29 3.06
C LEU A 248 -30.70 7.29 3.86
N ARG A 249 -31.26 6.69 4.91
CA ARG A 249 -30.59 5.66 5.74
C ARG A 249 -30.38 4.37 4.97
N GLN A 250 -31.39 3.92 4.21
CA GLN A 250 -31.31 2.72 3.39
C GLN A 250 -30.21 2.83 2.34
N THR A 251 -30.15 3.94 1.58
CA THR A 251 -29.09 4.18 0.58
C THR A 251 -27.70 4.32 1.19
N ALA A 252 -27.57 4.76 2.44
CA ALA A 252 -26.28 4.87 3.13
C ALA A 252 -25.73 3.55 3.71
N ASP A 253 -26.57 2.56 4.03
CA ASP A 253 -26.11 1.20 4.40
C ASP A 253 -25.52 0.46 3.19
N GLY A 254 -25.89 0.86 1.96
CA GLY A 254 -25.43 0.30 0.69
C GLY A 254 -25.98 -1.11 0.39
N LYS A 255 -26.08 -1.97 1.41
CA LYS A 255 -26.56 -3.35 1.34
C LYS A 255 -27.99 -3.48 0.82
N THR A 256 -28.80 -2.45 0.98
CA THR A 256 -30.17 -2.37 0.44
C THR A 256 -30.19 -2.31 -1.09
N LEU A 257 -29.14 -1.74 -1.72
CA LEU A 257 -28.98 -1.67 -3.18
C LEU A 257 -28.75 -3.05 -3.81
N PHE A 258 -28.35 -4.05 -3.01
CA PHE A 258 -28.08 -5.43 -3.43
C PHE A 258 -29.28 -6.36 -3.19
N THR A 259 -30.51 -5.84 -3.21
CA THR A 259 -31.73 -6.64 -3.00
C THR A 259 -32.48 -6.87 -4.32
N ASP A 260 -32.78 -8.13 -4.65
CA ASP A 260 -33.32 -8.58 -5.97
C ASP A 260 -34.76 -8.13 -6.30
N SER A 261 -35.30 -7.12 -5.60
CA SER A 261 -36.72 -6.73 -5.65
C SER A 261 -36.90 -5.29 -6.14
N PRO A 262 -37.15 -5.06 -7.44
CA PRO A 262 -37.61 -3.76 -7.91
C PRO A 262 -38.98 -3.40 -7.29
N PRO A 263 -39.30 -2.11 -7.08
CA PRO A 263 -38.54 -0.94 -7.52
C PRO A 263 -37.31 -0.64 -6.66
N LEU A 264 -36.29 -0.05 -7.28
CA LEU A 264 -35.15 0.54 -6.58
C LEU A 264 -35.62 1.79 -5.82
N ILE A 265 -35.66 1.73 -4.50
CA ILE A 265 -36.08 2.85 -3.65
C ILE A 265 -34.88 3.75 -3.36
N LEU A 266 -34.94 4.98 -3.88
CA LEU A 266 -33.96 6.05 -3.63
C LEU A 266 -34.69 7.21 -2.91
N PRO A 267 -33.98 8.13 -2.23
CA PRO A 267 -34.62 9.31 -1.66
C PRO A 267 -35.19 10.23 -2.75
N ALA A 268 -36.18 11.05 -2.37
CA ALA A 268 -36.65 12.16 -3.20
C ALA A 268 -35.62 13.30 -3.24
N PRO A 269 -35.41 13.98 -4.39
CA PRO A 269 -34.58 15.19 -4.49
C PRO A 269 -34.82 16.25 -3.41
N THR A 270 -36.05 16.48 -2.93
CA THR A 270 -36.28 17.41 -1.80
C THR A 270 -35.75 16.91 -0.44
N LEU A 271 -35.47 15.61 -0.25
CA LEU A 271 -34.77 15.08 0.94
C LEU A 271 -33.24 15.24 0.85
N VAL A 272 -32.67 15.04 -0.34
CA VAL A 272 -31.22 15.19 -0.57
C VAL A 272 -30.83 16.67 -0.63
N GLY A 273 -31.63 17.46 -1.33
CA GLY A 273 -31.49 18.89 -1.58
C GLY A 273 -31.80 19.20 -3.04
N GLN A 274 -32.66 20.18 -3.31
CA GLN A 274 -32.96 20.60 -4.68
C GLN A 274 -31.80 21.42 -5.28
N PRO A 275 -31.43 21.24 -6.55
CA PRO A 275 -30.35 21.99 -7.16
C PRO A 275 -30.72 23.46 -7.36
N LEU A 276 -29.85 24.38 -6.95
CA LEU A 276 -30.00 25.82 -7.17
C LEU A 276 -29.45 26.28 -8.53
N ASP A 277 -28.48 25.55 -9.06
CA ASP A 277 -27.81 25.79 -10.33
C ASP A 277 -27.49 24.46 -11.03
N GLU A 278 -26.77 24.53 -12.15
CA GLU A 278 -26.44 23.34 -12.95
C GLU A 278 -25.37 22.46 -12.28
N ALA A 279 -24.39 23.03 -11.57
CA ALA A 279 -23.37 22.25 -10.87
C ALA A 279 -23.98 21.43 -9.71
N GLY A 280 -24.93 22.02 -8.97
CA GLY A 280 -25.74 21.31 -7.99
C GLY A 280 -26.64 20.24 -8.63
N TYR A 281 -27.09 20.43 -9.87
CA TYR A 281 -27.85 19.41 -10.61
C TYR A 281 -26.95 18.24 -11.07
N GLU A 282 -25.80 18.53 -11.65
CA GLU A 282 -24.83 17.53 -12.14
C GLU A 282 -24.36 16.63 -11.00
N ALA A 283 -23.88 17.22 -9.90
CA ALA A 283 -23.47 16.47 -8.70
C ALA A 283 -24.60 15.59 -8.12
N LEU A 284 -25.83 16.11 -8.07
CA LEU A 284 -26.98 15.34 -7.59
C LEU A 284 -27.30 14.17 -8.54
N ALA A 285 -27.22 14.40 -9.86
CA ALA A 285 -27.46 13.39 -10.87
C ALA A 285 -26.40 12.28 -10.86
N ASP A 286 -25.12 12.63 -10.68
CA ASP A 286 -24.01 11.68 -10.58
C ASP A 286 -24.09 10.83 -9.29
N GLY A 287 -24.56 11.40 -8.18
CA GLY A 287 -24.87 10.66 -6.95
C GLY A 287 -26.00 9.64 -7.13
N TYR A 288 -27.13 10.04 -7.75
CA TYR A 288 -28.19 9.08 -8.10
C TYR A 288 -27.73 8.03 -9.12
N ALA A 289 -26.91 8.43 -10.10
CA ALA A 289 -26.33 7.52 -11.10
C ALA A 289 -25.36 6.52 -10.46
N THR A 290 -24.62 6.92 -9.43
CA THR A 290 -23.75 6.03 -8.63
C THR A 290 -24.57 4.96 -7.91
N LEU A 291 -25.64 5.36 -7.22
CA LEU A 291 -26.55 4.44 -6.52
C LEU A 291 -27.26 3.47 -7.49
N MET A 292 -27.75 3.98 -8.62
CA MET A 292 -28.37 3.19 -9.67
C MET A 292 -27.38 2.20 -10.30
N THR A 293 -26.20 2.66 -10.69
CA THR A 293 -25.14 1.83 -11.31
C THR A 293 -24.68 0.72 -10.36
N THR A 294 -24.56 1.03 -9.07
CA THR A 294 -24.23 0.06 -8.02
C THR A 294 -25.28 -1.06 -7.93
N ALA A 295 -26.57 -0.71 -7.88
CA ALA A 295 -27.65 -1.70 -7.83
C ALA A 295 -27.72 -2.56 -9.11
N VAL A 296 -27.61 -1.92 -10.29
CA VAL A 296 -27.66 -2.62 -11.59
C VAL A 296 -26.46 -3.55 -11.78
N LEU A 297 -25.24 -3.12 -11.43
CA LEU A 297 -24.04 -3.98 -11.49
C LEU A 297 -24.21 -5.22 -10.61
N ALA A 298 -24.62 -5.04 -9.34
CA ALA A 298 -24.83 -6.15 -8.40
C ALA A 298 -25.87 -7.16 -8.89
N ALA A 299 -26.98 -6.67 -9.47
CA ALA A 299 -28.01 -7.53 -10.07
C ALA A 299 -27.52 -8.27 -11.33
N LEU A 300 -26.75 -7.62 -12.22
CA LEU A 300 -26.25 -8.21 -13.46
C LEU A 300 -25.18 -9.30 -13.25
N ILE A 301 -24.50 -9.32 -12.10
CA ILE A 301 -23.51 -10.34 -11.73
C ILE A 301 -24.06 -11.40 -10.76
N GLY A 302 -25.22 -11.17 -10.15
CA GLY A 302 -25.79 -12.02 -9.10
C GLY A 302 -24.99 -11.96 -7.79
N TYR A 303 -24.71 -10.76 -7.28
CA TYR A 303 -23.94 -10.57 -6.05
C TYR A 303 -24.82 -10.69 -4.79
N GLU A 304 -24.86 -11.88 -4.21
CA GLU A 304 -25.36 -12.08 -2.85
C GLU A 304 -24.45 -11.36 -1.85
N CYS A 305 -24.97 -10.32 -1.18
CA CYS A 305 -24.16 -9.36 -0.44
C CYS A 305 -23.13 -9.97 0.52
N CYS A 306 -22.03 -9.22 0.64
CA CYS A 306 -21.15 -9.22 1.78
C CYS A 306 -20.18 -10.43 1.81
N ASN A 307 -20.29 -11.33 0.82
CA ASN A 307 -19.25 -12.25 0.44
C ASN A 307 -18.13 -11.48 -0.31
N GLN A 308 -16.85 -11.66 0.05
CA GLN A 308 -15.70 -11.01 -0.60
C GLN A 308 -15.79 -9.46 -0.70
N GLU A 309 -16.46 -8.82 0.25
CA GLU A 309 -16.82 -7.39 0.26
C GLU A 309 -15.69 -6.42 -0.18
N LEU A 310 -14.45 -6.65 0.28
CA LEU A 310 -13.28 -5.82 -0.08
C LEU A 310 -12.95 -5.83 -1.58
N ILE A 311 -12.94 -7.02 -2.19
CA ILE A 311 -12.62 -7.18 -3.62
C ILE A 311 -13.80 -6.71 -4.47
N PHE A 312 -15.04 -6.98 -4.04
CA PHE A 312 -16.23 -6.47 -4.72
C PHE A 312 -16.27 -4.94 -4.74
N GLN A 313 -16.06 -4.28 -3.58
CA GLN A 313 -16.09 -2.82 -3.50
C GLN A 313 -14.96 -2.17 -4.30
N ALA A 314 -13.77 -2.76 -4.32
CA ALA A 314 -12.66 -2.29 -5.14
C ALA A 314 -12.98 -2.37 -6.65
N LEU A 315 -13.59 -3.47 -7.12
CA LEU A 315 -14.03 -3.62 -8.51
C LEU A 315 -15.19 -2.67 -8.85
N LEU A 316 -16.11 -2.43 -7.91
CA LEU A 316 -17.24 -1.52 -8.07
C LEU A 316 -16.77 -0.07 -8.20
N ASP A 317 -15.88 0.37 -7.30
CA ASP A 317 -15.30 1.70 -7.35
C ASP A 317 -14.45 1.92 -8.62
N TRP A 318 -13.82 0.87 -9.15
CA TRP A 318 -13.12 0.93 -10.44
C TRP A 318 -14.08 1.22 -11.60
N GLN A 319 -15.17 0.45 -11.72
CA GLN A 319 -16.18 0.67 -12.77
C GLN A 319 -16.90 2.02 -12.62
N LEU A 320 -17.14 2.49 -11.40
CA LEU A 320 -17.67 3.83 -11.15
C LEU A 320 -16.68 4.93 -11.57
N ALA A 321 -15.37 4.72 -11.40
CA ALA A 321 -14.34 5.63 -11.88
C ALA A 321 -14.23 5.64 -13.41
N GLU A 322 -14.29 4.48 -14.07
CA GLU A 322 -14.32 4.37 -15.54
C GLU A 322 -15.53 5.07 -16.17
N LEU A 323 -16.68 5.11 -15.47
CA LEU A 323 -17.88 5.82 -15.89
C LEU A 323 -17.85 7.34 -15.61
N GLY A 324 -16.88 7.80 -14.81
CA GLY A 324 -16.74 9.17 -14.33
C GLY A 324 -17.67 9.54 -13.16
N LEU A 325 -18.20 8.55 -12.43
CA LEU A 325 -19.19 8.73 -11.35
C LEU A 325 -18.56 8.84 -9.95
N LYS A 326 -17.32 8.37 -9.77
CA LYS A 326 -16.60 8.37 -8.49
C LYS A 326 -15.09 8.50 -8.69
N THR A 327 -14.42 9.26 -7.84
CA THR A 327 -12.95 9.36 -7.83
C THR A 327 -12.33 8.08 -7.26
N TRP A 328 -11.28 7.56 -7.90
CA TRP A 328 -10.53 6.41 -7.38
C TRP A 328 -9.81 6.77 -6.07
N PRO A 329 -9.97 6.00 -4.97
CA PRO A 329 -9.59 6.46 -3.63
C PRO A 329 -8.14 6.14 -3.21
N LEU A 330 -7.27 5.72 -4.13
CA LEU A 330 -5.84 5.56 -3.86
C LEU A 330 -5.04 6.73 -4.43
N ASP A 331 -4.35 7.44 -3.55
CA ASP A 331 -3.39 8.49 -3.88
C ASP A 331 -1.94 8.01 -3.65
N GLU A 332 -0.96 8.86 -3.97
CA GLU A 332 0.47 8.60 -3.78
C GLU A 332 0.80 8.22 -2.32
N GLN A 333 0.10 8.81 -1.34
CA GLN A 333 0.32 8.55 0.07
C GLN A 333 -0.21 7.17 0.50
N ALA A 334 -1.36 6.74 -0.02
CA ALA A 334 -1.88 5.38 0.19
C ALA A 334 -0.96 4.32 -0.43
N TYR A 335 -0.37 4.61 -1.60
CA TYR A 335 0.64 3.75 -2.20
C TYR A 335 1.95 3.68 -1.39
N GLN A 336 2.41 4.78 -0.80
CA GLN A 336 3.53 4.78 0.15
C GLN A 336 3.21 4.00 1.44
N GLN A 337 1.98 4.07 1.95
CA GLN A 337 1.52 3.27 3.09
C GLN A 337 1.51 1.77 2.78
N LEU A 338 1.06 1.38 1.58
CA LEU A 338 1.07 -0.02 1.14
C LEU A 338 2.49 -0.61 1.10
N LEU A 339 3.44 0.13 0.53
CA LEU A 339 4.87 -0.26 0.54
C LEU A 339 5.42 -0.41 1.96
N ALA A 340 5.09 0.52 2.87
CA ALA A 340 5.51 0.45 4.26
C ALA A 340 4.80 -0.68 5.05
N SER A 341 3.64 -1.16 4.58
CA SER A 341 2.88 -2.23 5.23
C SER A 341 3.43 -3.63 4.98
N ASN A 342 4.21 -3.81 3.89
CA ASN A 342 4.79 -5.07 3.42
C ASN A 342 3.83 -6.28 3.61
N LEU A 343 2.66 -6.23 2.96
CA LEU A 343 1.67 -7.32 3.00
C LEU A 343 1.93 -8.31 1.84
N PRO A 344 2.66 -9.42 2.04
CA PRO A 344 3.09 -10.27 0.94
C PRO A 344 1.91 -11.02 0.31
N PRO A 345 1.98 -11.41 -0.99
CA PRO A 345 0.94 -12.16 -1.68
C PRO A 345 0.45 -13.43 -0.96
N ARG A 346 1.32 -14.08 -0.18
CA ARG A 346 0.97 -15.21 0.71
C ARG A 346 -0.17 -14.88 1.70
N GLN A 347 -0.27 -13.64 2.17
CA GLN A 347 -1.29 -13.16 3.12
C GLN A 347 -2.59 -12.66 2.47
N TRP A 348 -2.61 -12.43 1.15
CA TRP A 348 -3.79 -11.86 0.46
C TRP A 348 -5.04 -12.75 0.48
N ARG A 349 -4.92 -14.01 0.90
CA ARG A 349 -6.08 -14.84 1.27
C ARG A 349 -6.99 -14.17 2.31
N ALA A 350 -6.45 -13.25 3.12
CA ALA A 350 -7.23 -12.42 4.05
C ALA A 350 -8.22 -11.47 3.35
N LEU A 351 -7.95 -11.04 2.10
CA LEU A 351 -8.86 -10.21 1.29
C LEU A 351 -10.18 -10.93 0.94
N TRP A 352 -10.19 -12.26 1.06
CA TRP A 352 -11.37 -13.11 0.84
C TRP A 352 -12.33 -13.18 2.04
N GLN A 353 -12.00 -12.51 3.13
CA GLN A 353 -12.73 -12.51 4.40
C GLN A 353 -13.00 -11.06 4.81
N PRO A 354 -14.03 -10.80 5.64
CA PRO A 354 -14.23 -9.47 6.22
C PRO A 354 -13.00 -9.03 7.03
N GLN A 355 -12.48 -7.83 6.77
CA GLN A 355 -11.39 -7.21 7.52
C GLN A 355 -11.79 -5.79 7.93
N SER A 356 -11.31 -5.35 9.10
CA SER A 356 -11.46 -3.97 9.58
C SER A 356 -10.15 -3.19 9.64
N ASP A 357 -9.04 -3.78 9.18
CA ASP A 357 -7.73 -3.14 9.10
C ASP A 357 -7.57 -2.48 7.71
N PRO A 358 -7.42 -1.15 7.63
CA PRO A 358 -7.41 -0.41 6.36
C PRO A 358 -6.40 -0.90 5.33
N LYS A 359 -5.28 -1.50 5.74
CA LYS A 359 -4.27 -2.00 4.78
C LYS A 359 -4.81 -3.07 3.85
N TYR A 360 -5.78 -3.88 4.30
CA TYR A 360 -6.43 -4.89 3.46
C TYR A 360 -7.38 -4.25 2.45
N GLN A 361 -8.09 -3.18 2.83
CA GLN A 361 -8.88 -2.39 1.89
C GLN A 361 -7.96 -1.74 0.85
N GLN A 362 -6.94 -1.00 1.27
CA GLN A 362 -5.95 -0.41 0.36
C GLN A 362 -5.33 -1.45 -0.58
N THR A 363 -4.99 -2.65 -0.08
CA THR A 363 -4.43 -3.74 -0.90
C THR A 363 -5.45 -4.26 -1.91
N ALA A 364 -6.73 -4.40 -1.54
CA ALA A 364 -7.78 -4.85 -2.45
C ALA A 364 -7.96 -3.88 -3.64
N TYR A 365 -7.92 -2.57 -3.38
CA TYR A 365 -7.98 -1.55 -4.43
C TYR A 365 -6.72 -1.57 -5.30
N ALA A 366 -5.53 -1.57 -4.70
CA ALA A 366 -4.27 -1.62 -5.45
C ALA A 366 -4.13 -2.91 -6.28
N LEU A 367 -4.68 -4.04 -5.80
CA LEU A 367 -4.76 -5.29 -6.55
C LEU A 367 -5.70 -5.17 -7.75
N VAL A 368 -6.89 -4.60 -7.59
CA VAL A 368 -7.82 -4.35 -8.71
C VAL A 368 -7.16 -3.46 -9.76
N GLU A 369 -6.54 -2.36 -9.36
CA GLU A 369 -5.84 -1.46 -10.28
C GLU A 369 -4.65 -2.16 -10.96
N TYR A 370 -3.84 -2.92 -10.24
CA TYR A 370 -2.75 -3.71 -10.82
C TYR A 370 -3.28 -4.65 -11.91
N LEU A 371 -4.37 -5.38 -11.65
CA LEU A 371 -4.94 -6.33 -12.60
C LEU A 371 -5.51 -5.62 -13.84
N GLN A 372 -6.31 -4.56 -13.65
CA GLN A 372 -6.91 -3.82 -14.75
C GLN A 372 -5.85 -3.04 -15.58
N THR A 373 -4.76 -2.58 -14.98
CA THR A 373 -3.70 -1.84 -15.71
C THR A 373 -2.62 -2.72 -16.33
N ARG A 374 -2.27 -3.87 -15.73
CA ARG A 374 -1.25 -4.80 -16.25
C ARG A 374 -1.82 -5.91 -17.13
N LEU A 375 -3.08 -6.31 -16.94
CA LEU A 375 -3.71 -7.44 -17.61
C LEU A 375 -5.09 -7.07 -18.25
N PRO A 376 -5.25 -5.91 -18.93
CA PRO A 376 -6.54 -5.45 -19.44
C PRO A 376 -7.21 -6.41 -20.44
N ASP A 377 -6.41 -7.17 -21.19
CA ASP A 377 -6.92 -8.15 -22.18
C ASP A 377 -7.43 -9.46 -21.54
N THR A 378 -7.34 -9.64 -20.21
CA THR A 378 -7.67 -10.91 -19.53
C THR A 378 -9.12 -10.97 -19.03
N ALA A 379 -9.58 -9.94 -18.33
CA ALA A 379 -10.97 -9.78 -17.90
C ALA A 379 -11.26 -8.32 -17.51
N SER A 380 -12.42 -7.80 -17.90
CA SER A 380 -12.90 -6.52 -17.35
C SER A 380 -13.25 -6.64 -15.87
N ALA A 381 -13.33 -5.52 -15.14
CA ALA A 381 -13.80 -5.53 -13.77
C ALA A 381 -15.19 -6.18 -13.60
N ALA A 382 -16.12 -6.03 -14.55
CA ALA A 382 -17.41 -6.72 -14.54
C ALA A 382 -17.29 -8.26 -14.71
N ALA A 383 -16.32 -8.73 -15.50
CA ALA A 383 -16.01 -10.16 -15.59
C ALA A 383 -15.34 -10.68 -14.30
N MET A 384 -14.41 -9.91 -13.71
CA MET A 384 -13.78 -10.24 -12.42
C MET A 384 -14.79 -10.29 -11.27
N MET A 385 -15.78 -9.38 -11.25
CA MET A 385 -16.91 -9.39 -10.31
C MET A 385 -17.71 -10.68 -10.44
N ARG A 386 -18.10 -11.05 -11.67
CA ARG A 386 -18.88 -12.26 -11.95
C ARG A 386 -18.12 -13.54 -11.59
N ALA A 387 -16.79 -13.50 -11.58
CA ALA A 387 -15.96 -14.60 -11.09
C ALA A 387 -15.99 -14.76 -9.55
N LEU A 388 -16.38 -13.74 -8.77
CA LEU A 388 -16.47 -13.83 -7.30
C LEU A 388 -17.51 -14.87 -6.87
N SER A 389 -18.75 -14.73 -7.33
CA SER A 389 -19.86 -15.63 -6.99
C SER A 389 -19.67 -17.07 -7.50
N GLN A 390 -18.76 -17.28 -8.46
CA GLN A 390 -18.41 -18.58 -9.02
C GLN A 390 -17.27 -19.29 -8.27
N ASN A 391 -16.54 -18.60 -7.38
CA ASN A 391 -15.34 -19.13 -6.73
C ASN A 391 -15.46 -19.13 -5.21
N SER A 392 -15.14 -20.25 -4.56
CA SER A 392 -15.13 -20.33 -3.10
C SER A 392 -13.82 -19.85 -2.44
N ALA A 393 -12.79 -19.53 -3.22
CA ALA A 393 -11.45 -19.21 -2.71
C ALA A 393 -10.68 -18.22 -3.58
N PHE A 394 -10.01 -17.26 -2.95
CA PHE A 394 -9.23 -16.19 -3.57
C PHE A 394 -8.29 -16.63 -4.69
N LEU A 395 -7.53 -17.72 -4.48
CA LEU A 395 -6.55 -18.17 -5.48
C LEU A 395 -7.20 -18.72 -6.75
N ASN A 396 -8.39 -19.33 -6.63
CA ASN A 396 -9.16 -19.81 -7.78
C ASN A 396 -9.84 -18.64 -8.51
N TRP A 397 -10.33 -17.65 -7.74
CA TRP A 397 -10.84 -16.41 -8.30
C TRP A 397 -9.77 -15.66 -9.08
N LEU A 398 -8.57 -15.45 -8.53
CA LEU A 398 -7.53 -14.70 -9.24
C LEU A 398 -7.08 -15.40 -10.52
N ASP A 399 -6.95 -16.73 -10.50
CA ASP A 399 -6.67 -17.55 -11.69
C ASP A 399 -7.77 -17.35 -12.76
N ALA A 400 -9.04 -17.46 -12.39
CA ALA A 400 -10.18 -17.21 -13.28
C ALA A 400 -10.32 -15.75 -13.75
N ALA A 401 -9.89 -14.78 -12.92
CA ALA A 401 -10.02 -13.35 -13.16
C ALA A 401 -8.86 -12.76 -13.98
N SER A 402 -7.70 -13.43 -14.06
CA SER A 402 -6.49 -12.84 -14.65
C SER A 402 -5.66 -13.80 -15.50
N GLY A 403 -5.99 -15.10 -15.54
CA GLY A 403 -5.15 -16.13 -16.15
C GLY A 403 -3.84 -16.40 -15.39
N LEU A 404 -3.58 -15.71 -14.28
CA LEU A 404 -2.46 -15.99 -13.39
C LEU A 404 -2.77 -17.24 -12.56
N ALA A 405 -2.38 -18.40 -13.12
CA ALA A 405 -2.41 -19.69 -12.43
C ALA A 405 -2.01 -19.54 -10.95
N ALA A 406 -2.72 -20.19 -10.02
CA ALA A 406 -2.53 -19.98 -8.58
C ALA A 406 -1.08 -20.16 -8.06
N LEU A 407 -0.22 -20.84 -8.83
CA LEU A 407 1.22 -20.97 -8.60
C LEU A 407 2.02 -19.69 -8.94
N ALA A 408 1.59 -18.88 -9.91
CA ALA A 408 2.26 -17.65 -10.34
C ALA A 408 2.38 -16.61 -9.21
N MET A 409 1.35 -16.47 -8.36
CA MET A 409 1.39 -15.65 -7.13
C MET A 409 2.49 -16.07 -6.14
N VAL A 410 2.94 -17.33 -6.20
CA VAL A 410 4.08 -17.88 -5.43
C VAL A 410 5.26 -18.22 -6.36
N THR A 411 5.35 -17.55 -7.51
CA THR A 411 6.61 -17.39 -8.24
C THR A 411 7.19 -16.00 -7.95
N PRO A 412 8.52 -15.86 -7.80
CA PRO A 412 9.16 -14.59 -7.48
C PRO A 412 8.79 -13.41 -8.39
N GLY A 413 8.52 -13.69 -9.67
CA GLY A 413 8.19 -12.66 -10.67
C GLY A 413 6.90 -11.90 -10.38
N PHE A 414 5.88 -12.53 -9.80
CA PHE A 414 4.63 -11.83 -9.48
C PHE A 414 4.83 -10.77 -8.38
N GLY A 415 5.56 -11.12 -7.31
CA GLY A 415 5.89 -10.17 -6.24
C GLY A 415 6.71 -8.99 -6.77
N GLN A 416 7.69 -9.25 -7.63
CA GLN A 416 8.53 -8.21 -8.24
C GLN A 416 7.71 -7.22 -9.09
N THR A 417 6.83 -7.73 -9.97
CA THR A 417 5.97 -6.85 -10.80
C THR A 417 4.94 -6.08 -9.97
N TRP A 418 4.49 -6.64 -8.85
CA TRP A 418 3.60 -6.00 -7.89
C TRP A 418 4.31 -4.87 -7.13
N ASP A 419 5.48 -5.14 -6.55
CA ASP A 419 6.28 -4.14 -5.84
C ASP A 419 6.61 -2.96 -6.75
N ALA A 420 7.06 -3.25 -7.98
CA ALA A 420 7.35 -2.23 -9.00
C ALA A 420 6.11 -1.38 -9.35
N PHE A 421 4.92 -1.99 -9.44
CA PHE A 421 3.66 -1.25 -9.64
C PHE A 421 3.36 -0.31 -8.46
N LEU A 422 3.46 -0.79 -7.21
CA LEU A 422 3.25 0.04 -6.02
C LEU A 422 4.25 1.21 -5.97
N LEU A 423 5.51 0.99 -6.36
CA LEU A 423 6.58 2.00 -6.35
C LEU A 423 6.36 3.11 -7.38
N THR A 424 6.02 2.77 -8.61
CA THR A 424 5.67 3.77 -9.64
C THR A 424 4.40 4.54 -9.26
N ARG A 425 3.45 3.91 -8.56
CA ARG A 425 2.24 4.58 -8.05
C ARG A 425 2.46 5.42 -6.78
N ALA A 426 3.47 5.09 -5.97
CA ALA A 426 3.86 5.86 -4.78
C ALA A 426 4.63 7.16 -5.09
N ALA A 427 4.79 7.51 -6.38
CA ALA A 427 5.50 8.69 -6.89
C ALA A 427 6.94 8.87 -6.36
N VAL A 428 7.58 7.78 -5.91
CA VAL A 428 8.95 7.78 -5.37
C VAL A 428 9.97 8.27 -6.43
N GLU A 429 9.69 8.00 -7.71
CA GLU A 429 10.43 8.45 -8.89
C GLU A 429 10.41 9.98 -9.10
N SER A 430 9.50 10.73 -8.46
CA SER A 430 9.32 12.17 -8.71
C SER A 430 10.36 13.06 -8.01
N ALA A 431 10.99 12.56 -6.95
CA ALA A 431 12.11 13.21 -6.32
C ALA A 431 13.40 12.92 -7.10
N GLY A 432 14.06 13.95 -7.62
CA GLY A 432 15.41 13.81 -8.16
C GLY A 432 16.39 13.28 -7.10
N PRO A 433 17.45 12.57 -7.51
CA PRO A 433 18.34 11.88 -6.59
C PRO A 433 19.00 12.87 -5.60
N PRO A 434 19.11 12.50 -4.30
CA PRO A 434 19.56 13.40 -3.23
C PRO A 434 21.06 13.73 -3.30
N LEU A 435 21.79 12.94 -4.07
CA LEU A 435 23.20 13.07 -4.41
C LEU A 435 23.34 12.84 -5.92
N PRO A 436 24.44 13.29 -6.56
CA PRO A 436 24.83 12.73 -7.85
C PRO A 436 25.00 11.20 -7.74
N TYR A 437 24.61 10.48 -8.77
CA TYR A 437 25.00 9.08 -8.94
C TYR A 437 26.53 8.95 -9.05
N PRO A 438 27.09 7.75 -8.80
CA PRO A 438 28.48 7.47 -9.14
C PRO A 438 28.71 7.64 -10.65
N PRO A 439 29.90 8.07 -11.10
CA PRO A 439 30.20 8.21 -12.52
C PRO A 439 30.33 6.85 -13.23
N GLN A 440 30.48 5.75 -12.49
CA GLN A 440 30.57 4.41 -13.05
C GLN A 440 29.17 3.83 -13.32
N PRO A 441 28.97 3.12 -14.44
CA PRO A 441 27.70 2.46 -14.73
C PRO A 441 27.49 1.23 -13.83
N VAL A 442 26.23 0.85 -13.63
CA VAL A 442 25.89 -0.44 -13.02
C VAL A 442 25.87 -1.52 -14.09
N GLN A 443 26.78 -2.49 -14.02
CA GLN A 443 26.80 -3.65 -14.89
C GLN A 443 25.93 -4.76 -14.29
N ILE A 444 25.03 -5.36 -15.07
CA ILE A 444 24.25 -6.55 -14.66
C ILE A 444 24.43 -7.69 -15.67
N ALA A 445 24.45 -8.93 -15.17
CA ALA A 445 24.54 -10.15 -15.96
C ALA A 445 23.21 -10.92 -15.92
N CYS A 446 22.45 -10.86 -17.02
CA CYS A 446 21.08 -11.37 -17.12
C CYS A 446 20.84 -12.17 -18.40
N TYR A 447 19.73 -12.91 -18.46
CA TYR A 447 19.16 -13.37 -19.73
C TYR A 447 18.39 -12.21 -20.37
N THR A 448 18.43 -12.10 -21.69
CA THR A 448 17.72 -11.00 -22.37
C THR A 448 16.19 -11.14 -22.38
N ARG A 449 15.65 -12.33 -22.01
CA ARG A 449 14.23 -12.66 -21.72
C ARG A 449 14.17 -14.02 -20.99
N ILE A 450 13.04 -14.38 -20.39
CA ILE A 450 12.85 -15.68 -19.69
C ILE A 450 13.15 -16.88 -20.62
N ASP A 451 12.60 -16.87 -21.84
CA ASP A 451 12.80 -17.93 -22.84
C ASP A 451 14.04 -17.71 -23.73
N SER A 452 14.88 -16.73 -23.40
CA SER A 452 16.08 -16.40 -24.17
C SER A 452 17.21 -17.37 -23.85
N ASN A 453 17.88 -17.86 -24.89
CA ASN A 453 19.15 -18.58 -24.75
C ASN A 453 20.35 -17.62 -24.82
N ARG A 454 20.16 -16.32 -24.61
CA ARG A 454 21.18 -15.28 -24.67
C ARG A 454 21.34 -14.63 -23.30
N LEU A 455 22.50 -14.89 -22.69
CA LEU A 455 23.01 -14.11 -21.57
C LEU A 455 23.64 -12.83 -22.11
N ALA A 456 23.50 -11.71 -21.40
CA ALA A 456 24.10 -10.43 -21.72
C ALA A 456 24.67 -9.77 -20.47
N ILE A 457 25.74 -8.99 -20.68
CA ILE A 457 26.23 -7.98 -19.73
C ILE A 457 25.70 -6.64 -20.22
N LEU A 458 25.02 -5.93 -19.33
CA LEU A 458 24.29 -4.71 -19.62
C LEU A 458 24.70 -3.64 -18.62
N ASN A 459 25.24 -2.54 -19.13
CA ASN A 459 25.68 -1.39 -18.34
C ASN A 459 24.56 -0.33 -18.35
N TYR A 460 24.02 -0.02 -17.18
CA TYR A 460 23.15 1.14 -16.94
C TYR A 460 23.98 2.36 -16.57
N ASP A 461 23.87 3.43 -17.36
CA ASP A 461 24.29 4.77 -16.98
C ASP A 461 23.12 5.44 -16.23
N PRO A 462 23.22 5.64 -14.90
CA PRO A 462 22.16 6.26 -14.11
C PRO A 462 22.06 7.77 -14.32
N ALA A 463 23.12 8.44 -14.79
CA ALA A 463 23.10 9.88 -15.03
C ALA A 463 22.38 10.24 -16.34
N ASN A 464 22.29 9.31 -17.29
CA ASN A 464 21.57 9.48 -18.57
C ASN A 464 20.36 8.53 -18.73
N SER A 465 20.10 7.66 -17.76
CA SER A 465 19.10 6.58 -17.80
C SER A 465 19.21 5.67 -19.03
N GLN A 466 20.44 5.30 -19.43
CA GLN A 466 20.70 4.53 -20.65
C GLN A 466 21.27 3.14 -20.39
N TRP A 467 20.67 2.13 -21.03
CA TRP A 467 21.16 0.76 -21.06
C TRP A 467 22.03 0.52 -22.29
N THR A 468 23.21 -0.08 -22.10
CA THR A 468 24.14 -0.45 -23.17
C THR A 468 24.60 -1.91 -23.01
N GLU A 469 24.55 -2.70 -24.08
CA GLU A 469 25.06 -4.08 -24.07
C GLU A 469 26.57 -4.08 -24.34
N THR A 470 27.37 -4.60 -23.41
CA THR A 470 28.83 -4.67 -23.54
C THR A 470 29.31 -6.03 -24.02
N TYR A 471 28.59 -7.11 -23.68
CA TYR A 471 28.87 -8.47 -24.12
C TYR A 471 27.58 -9.30 -24.15
N SER A 472 27.48 -10.28 -25.04
CA SER A 472 26.48 -11.35 -24.90
C SER A 472 26.99 -12.70 -25.36
N TYR A 473 26.47 -13.75 -24.72
CA TYR A 473 26.85 -15.13 -24.91
C TYR A 473 25.60 -16.00 -25.11
N THR A 474 25.62 -16.85 -26.14
CA THR A 474 24.48 -17.74 -26.45
C THR A 474 24.71 -19.12 -25.85
N VAL A 475 23.87 -19.49 -24.88
CA VAL A 475 23.83 -20.84 -24.30
C VAL A 475 23.02 -21.78 -25.21
N ASN A 476 23.10 -23.09 -24.95
CA ASN A 476 22.26 -24.06 -25.64
C ASN A 476 20.81 -24.03 -25.11
N ALA A 477 19.82 -24.27 -25.98
CA ALA A 477 18.42 -24.31 -25.59
C ALA A 477 18.14 -25.32 -24.46
N GLY A 478 17.58 -24.82 -23.35
CA GLY A 478 17.28 -25.62 -22.15
C GLY A 478 18.48 -25.93 -21.24
N ASN A 479 19.70 -25.45 -21.57
CA ASN A 479 20.84 -25.51 -20.66
C ASN A 479 20.93 -24.19 -19.87
N PRO A 480 20.95 -24.22 -18.53
CA PRO A 480 21.23 -23.02 -17.74
C PRO A 480 22.68 -22.58 -17.95
N GLY A 481 22.91 -21.28 -17.89
CA GLY A 481 24.21 -20.67 -17.83
C GLY A 481 24.29 -19.47 -16.90
N TYR A 482 25.46 -18.87 -16.85
CA TYR A 482 25.78 -17.65 -16.10
C TYR A 482 26.95 -16.91 -16.75
N ILE A 483 27.14 -15.65 -16.35
CA ILE A 483 28.37 -14.89 -16.61
C ILE A 483 28.84 -14.34 -15.25
N VAL A 484 30.14 -14.46 -14.97
CA VAL A 484 30.80 -13.96 -13.76
C VAL A 484 32.03 -13.15 -14.19
N PRO A 485 32.25 -11.91 -13.70
CA PRO A 485 33.50 -11.20 -13.93
C PRO A 485 34.66 -11.92 -13.23
N VAL A 486 35.78 -11.95 -13.94
CA VAL A 486 37.07 -12.48 -13.48
C VAL A 486 37.92 -11.32 -12.97
N ASN A 487 37.94 -10.21 -13.71
CA ASN A 487 38.41 -8.90 -13.28
C ASN A 487 37.52 -7.84 -13.95
N ALA A 488 36.85 -7.00 -13.15
CA ALA A 488 35.97 -5.95 -13.67
C ALA A 488 36.75 -4.83 -14.39
N ALA A 489 37.88 -4.41 -13.82
CA ALA A 489 38.72 -3.33 -14.35
C ALA A 489 39.34 -3.66 -15.73
N ASP A 490 39.55 -4.95 -16.02
CA ASP A 490 40.06 -5.45 -17.32
C ASP A 490 38.93 -5.85 -18.31
N ASN A 491 37.65 -5.54 -18.00
CA ASN A 491 36.47 -6.02 -18.72
C ASN A 491 36.48 -7.55 -18.98
N LEU A 492 37.00 -8.33 -18.02
CA LEU A 492 37.32 -9.74 -18.19
C LEU A 492 36.24 -10.61 -17.54
N TYR A 493 35.53 -11.40 -18.34
CA TYR A 493 34.35 -12.16 -17.91
C TYR A 493 34.42 -13.63 -18.32
N LEU A 494 33.92 -14.52 -17.46
CA LEU A 494 33.74 -15.94 -17.72
C LEU A 494 32.26 -16.25 -17.90
N ALA A 495 31.86 -16.55 -19.13
CA ALA A 495 30.54 -17.10 -19.44
C ALA A 495 30.57 -18.63 -19.43
N ALA A 496 29.51 -19.26 -18.94
CA ALA A 496 29.40 -20.71 -18.84
C ALA A 496 28.04 -21.21 -19.36
N THR A 497 28.06 -22.27 -20.16
CA THR A 497 26.90 -23.14 -20.42
C THR A 497 27.06 -24.41 -19.59
N LEU A 498 26.16 -24.64 -18.62
CA LEU A 498 26.16 -25.87 -17.83
C LEU A 498 25.72 -27.07 -18.67
N SER A 499 26.29 -28.23 -18.37
CA SER A 499 25.87 -29.51 -18.96
C SER A 499 24.49 -29.93 -18.43
N THR A 500 23.54 -30.13 -19.32
CA THR A 500 22.37 -30.97 -19.04
C THR A 500 22.79 -32.45 -19.02
N ILE A 501 21.95 -33.32 -18.44
CA ILE A 501 22.24 -34.75 -18.17
C ILE A 501 22.77 -35.50 -19.42
N SER A 502 22.38 -35.07 -20.63
CA SER A 502 22.77 -35.67 -21.90
C SER A 502 24.15 -35.28 -22.44
N THR A 503 24.72 -34.12 -22.09
CA THR A 503 25.89 -33.57 -22.82
C THR A 503 27.26 -33.91 -22.24
N GLN A 504 27.34 -34.33 -20.96
CA GLN A 504 28.59 -34.71 -20.25
C GLN A 504 29.76 -33.70 -20.32
N SER A 505 29.50 -32.44 -20.66
CA SER A 505 30.52 -31.39 -20.71
C SER A 505 29.92 -30.01 -20.57
N SER A 506 30.53 -29.17 -19.73
CA SER A 506 30.23 -27.74 -19.68
C SER A 506 31.12 -26.98 -20.67
N ARG A 507 30.56 -25.98 -21.35
CA ARG A 507 31.32 -25.06 -22.21
C ARG A 507 31.56 -23.76 -21.46
N PHE A 508 32.77 -23.23 -21.59
CA PHE A 508 33.19 -21.97 -21.00
C PHE A 508 33.77 -21.06 -22.07
N ALA A 509 33.48 -19.77 -21.94
CA ALA A 509 33.96 -18.72 -22.82
C ALA A 509 34.52 -17.58 -21.96
N LEU A 510 35.83 -17.38 -22.04
CA LEU A 510 36.50 -16.21 -21.47
C LEU A 510 36.38 -15.07 -22.49
N ALA A 511 35.89 -13.92 -22.05
CA ALA A 511 35.70 -12.74 -22.86
C ALA A 511 36.41 -11.53 -22.24
N GLN A 512 37.01 -10.69 -23.08
CA GLN A 512 37.68 -9.45 -22.70
C GLN A 512 37.24 -8.34 -23.64
N ASP A 513 37.00 -7.12 -23.12
CA ASP A 513 36.56 -5.95 -23.90
C ASP A 513 35.39 -6.25 -24.86
N GLY A 514 34.41 -7.02 -24.37
CA GLY A 514 33.21 -7.41 -25.13
C GLY A 514 33.41 -8.51 -26.19
N GLN A 515 34.59 -9.12 -26.30
CA GLN A 515 34.89 -10.17 -27.27
C GLN A 515 35.31 -11.48 -26.60
N THR A 516 34.77 -12.62 -27.06
CA THR A 516 35.23 -13.95 -26.61
C THR A 516 36.67 -14.19 -27.11
N VAL A 517 37.62 -14.18 -26.18
CA VAL A 517 39.06 -14.33 -26.45
C VAL A 517 39.52 -15.79 -26.35
N ALA A 518 38.83 -16.63 -25.57
CA ALA A 518 39.05 -18.07 -25.54
C ALA A 518 37.75 -18.84 -25.26
N GLU A 519 37.54 -19.96 -25.95
CA GLU A 519 36.57 -20.99 -25.55
C GLU A 519 37.27 -22.27 -25.14
N PHE A 520 36.76 -22.94 -24.11
CA PHE A 520 37.18 -24.26 -23.68
C PHE A 520 36.00 -25.11 -23.23
N THR A 521 36.15 -26.44 -23.32
CA THR A 521 35.12 -27.40 -22.93
C THR A 521 35.69 -28.34 -21.89
N VAL A 522 35.00 -28.46 -20.76
CA VAL A 522 35.41 -29.35 -19.67
C VAL A 522 34.59 -30.63 -19.76
N SER A 523 35.20 -31.68 -20.29
CA SER A 523 34.62 -33.02 -20.33
C SER A 523 34.54 -33.62 -18.93
N ARG A 524 33.41 -34.27 -18.62
CA ARG A 524 33.18 -34.99 -17.37
C ARG A 524 33.97 -36.32 -17.39
N GLU A 525 35.27 -36.25 -17.08
CA GLU A 525 36.08 -37.45 -16.77
C GLU A 525 35.59 -38.10 -15.48
N LEU A 526 34.48 -38.83 -15.56
CA LEU A 526 34.07 -39.76 -14.51
C LEU A 526 35.05 -40.94 -14.50
N PRO A 527 35.64 -41.31 -13.34
CA PRO A 527 36.06 -42.68 -13.16
C PRO A 527 34.81 -43.58 -13.23
N ASP A 528 34.82 -44.59 -14.11
CA ASP A 528 33.68 -45.48 -14.35
C ASP A 528 33.15 -46.12 -13.06
N GLN A 529 32.02 -45.59 -12.55
CA GLN A 529 31.28 -46.10 -11.41
C GLN A 529 29.93 -46.67 -11.89
N PRO A 530 29.89 -47.94 -12.32
CA PRO A 530 28.72 -48.52 -12.95
C PRO A 530 27.57 -48.71 -11.95
N GLY A 531 26.48 -47.96 -12.15
CA GLY A 531 25.18 -48.20 -11.49
C GLY A 531 24.60 -47.07 -10.64
N GLY A 532 25.35 -45.98 -10.41
CA GLY A 532 24.83 -44.82 -9.68
C GLY A 532 23.85 -43.97 -10.51
N ILE A 533 22.69 -43.63 -9.95
CA ILE A 533 21.81 -42.59 -10.52
C ILE A 533 22.52 -41.25 -10.32
N SER A 534 23.14 -40.71 -11.37
CA SER A 534 23.92 -39.48 -11.24
C SER A 534 23.01 -38.26 -11.21
N SER A 535 22.85 -37.66 -10.03
CA SER A 535 22.48 -36.25 -9.92
C SER A 535 23.39 -35.38 -10.82
N PRO A 536 22.87 -34.30 -11.41
CA PRO A 536 23.65 -33.45 -12.30
C PRO A 536 24.82 -32.82 -11.55
N SER A 537 26.04 -33.14 -11.97
CA SER A 537 27.26 -32.57 -11.41
C SER A 537 27.50 -31.20 -12.04
N ASN A 538 26.85 -30.18 -11.51
CA ASN A 538 27.07 -28.80 -11.94
C ASN A 538 28.52 -28.41 -11.68
N PHE A 539 29.17 -27.83 -12.70
CA PHE A 539 30.44 -27.12 -12.52
C PHE A 539 30.11 -25.72 -12.02
N ASN A 540 30.41 -25.43 -10.76
CA ASN A 540 30.22 -24.11 -10.19
C ASN A 540 31.58 -23.40 -10.15
N VAL A 541 31.66 -22.21 -10.75
CA VAL A 541 32.73 -21.24 -10.43
C VAL A 541 32.53 -20.84 -8.97
N TYR A 542 33.60 -20.92 -8.16
CA TYR A 542 33.55 -20.63 -6.74
C TYR A 542 33.92 -19.15 -6.48
N ALA A 543 35.10 -18.76 -6.92
CA ALA A 543 35.57 -17.37 -6.99
C ALA A 543 36.78 -17.27 -7.95
N PRO A 544 37.02 -16.10 -8.56
CA PRO A 544 38.35 -15.72 -9.01
C PRO A 544 39.24 -15.36 -7.81
N SER A 545 40.57 -15.34 -8.00
CA SER A 545 41.47 -14.61 -7.10
C SER A 545 41.26 -13.09 -7.25
N PRO A 546 41.53 -12.27 -6.22
CA PRO A 546 41.39 -10.80 -6.31
C PRO A 546 42.17 -10.12 -7.44
N ASP A 547 43.26 -10.71 -7.94
CA ASP A 547 44.02 -10.24 -9.11
C ASP A 547 43.45 -10.72 -10.47
N GLY A 548 42.34 -11.46 -10.45
CA GLY A 548 41.72 -12.08 -11.63
C GLY A 548 42.54 -13.19 -12.29
N ARG A 549 43.73 -13.54 -11.77
CA ARG A 549 44.65 -14.46 -12.44
C ARG A 549 44.21 -15.92 -12.37
N TYR A 550 43.56 -16.33 -11.29
CA TYR A 550 43.14 -17.71 -11.09
C TYR A 550 41.63 -17.80 -10.92
N ILE A 551 41.02 -18.87 -11.43
CA ILE A 551 39.61 -19.19 -11.18
C ILE A 551 39.50 -20.59 -10.60
N LEU A 552 38.86 -20.70 -9.44
CA LEU A 552 38.54 -21.98 -8.81
C LEU A 552 37.17 -22.48 -9.27
N PHE A 553 37.15 -23.68 -9.82
CA PHE A 553 35.96 -24.43 -10.19
C PHE A 553 35.76 -25.59 -9.22
N SER A 554 34.49 -25.94 -8.97
CA SER A 554 34.08 -27.10 -8.19
C SER A 554 33.08 -27.94 -8.99
N ALA A 555 33.13 -29.26 -8.86
CA ALA A 555 32.17 -30.18 -9.47
C ALA A 555 31.77 -31.28 -8.47
N GLY A 556 30.47 -31.36 -8.14
CA GLY A 556 29.93 -32.33 -7.18
C GLY A 556 29.53 -33.66 -7.81
N GLN A 557 29.96 -34.77 -7.22
CA GLN A 557 29.70 -36.13 -7.72
C GLN A 557 28.98 -36.99 -6.69
N GLY A 558 27.84 -37.58 -7.09
CA GLY A 558 27.12 -38.60 -6.33
C GLY A 558 26.20 -38.06 -5.24
N ASP A 559 25.75 -38.99 -4.38
CA ASP A 559 24.98 -38.73 -3.17
C ASP A 559 25.52 -39.66 -2.05
N PRO A 560 26.05 -39.12 -0.92
CA PRO A 560 26.31 -37.70 -0.68
C PRO A 560 27.32 -37.12 -1.69
N PRO A 561 27.19 -35.84 -2.07
CA PRO A 561 28.04 -35.24 -3.09
C PRO A 561 29.48 -35.05 -2.59
N LYS A 562 30.43 -35.62 -3.33
CA LYS A 562 31.87 -35.37 -3.19
C LYS A 562 32.32 -34.31 -4.19
N PHE A 563 33.10 -33.32 -3.77
CA PHE A 563 33.52 -32.23 -4.66
C PHE A 563 34.95 -32.40 -5.18
N ALA A 564 35.09 -32.36 -6.51
CA ALA A 564 36.38 -32.26 -7.19
C ALA A 564 36.66 -30.79 -7.53
N TYR A 565 37.83 -30.29 -7.12
CA TYR A 565 38.25 -28.91 -7.37
C TYR A 565 39.22 -28.82 -8.54
N ARG A 566 39.14 -27.72 -9.28
CA ARG A 566 39.96 -27.45 -10.47
C ARG A 566 40.36 -25.98 -10.52
N LEU A 567 41.62 -25.69 -10.81
CA LEU A 567 42.16 -24.33 -10.90
C LEU A 567 42.50 -23.99 -12.36
N LEU A 568 42.09 -22.82 -12.84
CA LEU A 568 42.48 -22.29 -14.15
C LEU A 568 43.42 -21.10 -13.95
N ASP A 569 44.59 -21.09 -14.59
CA ASP A 569 45.39 -19.85 -14.78
C ASP A 569 44.84 -19.11 -16.00
N VAL A 570 44.28 -17.94 -15.76
CA VAL A 570 43.58 -17.10 -16.73
C VAL A 570 44.57 -16.48 -17.71
N THR A 571 45.75 -16.08 -17.25
CA THR A 571 46.84 -15.57 -18.11
C THR A 571 47.34 -16.65 -19.07
N ALA A 572 47.44 -17.90 -18.61
CA ALA A 572 47.75 -19.05 -19.46
C ALA A 572 46.62 -19.33 -20.47
N CYS A 573 45.35 -19.20 -20.06
CA CYS A 573 44.18 -19.36 -20.92
C CYS A 573 44.10 -18.28 -22.02
N LEU A 574 44.36 -17.01 -21.69
CA LEU A 574 44.52 -15.91 -22.66
C LEU A 574 45.69 -16.16 -23.63
N GLY A 575 46.75 -16.84 -23.17
CA GLY A 575 47.84 -17.38 -24.01
C GLY A 575 47.47 -18.61 -24.85
N GLY A 576 46.21 -19.05 -24.85
CA GLY A 576 45.71 -20.21 -25.58
C GLY A 576 45.80 -21.56 -24.86
N ASN A 577 46.22 -21.58 -23.58
CA ASN A 577 46.37 -22.79 -22.77
C ASN A 577 45.35 -22.84 -21.61
N CYS A 578 44.06 -22.99 -21.93
CA CYS A 578 42.98 -23.08 -20.95
C CYS A 578 42.87 -24.49 -20.30
N GLN A 579 44.00 -25.03 -19.82
CA GLN A 579 44.00 -26.27 -19.04
C GLN A 579 43.65 -25.97 -17.58
N MET A 580 42.79 -26.81 -16.98
CA MET A 580 42.43 -26.71 -15.57
C MET A 580 43.12 -27.82 -14.76
N GLU A 581 43.81 -27.42 -13.70
CA GLU A 581 44.67 -28.29 -12.91
C GLU A 581 43.92 -28.88 -11.70
N PRO A 582 44.11 -30.17 -11.35
CA PRO A 582 43.48 -30.78 -10.19
C PRO A 582 44.08 -30.24 -8.88
N ILE A 583 43.22 -29.63 -8.06
CA ILE A 583 43.55 -29.25 -6.68
C ILE A 583 42.70 -30.06 -5.70
N SER A 584 43.25 -30.34 -4.52
CA SER A 584 42.71 -31.31 -3.55
C SER A 584 41.73 -30.71 -2.53
N GLY A 585 41.33 -29.45 -2.75
CA GLY A 585 40.43 -28.69 -1.88
C GLY A 585 40.19 -27.28 -2.43
N PRO A 586 39.27 -26.51 -1.82
CA PRO A 586 39.05 -25.11 -2.15
C PRO A 586 40.20 -24.21 -1.69
N LEU A 587 40.38 -23.08 -2.38
CA LEU A 587 41.33 -22.02 -2.07
C LEU A 587 40.61 -20.75 -1.61
N HIS A 588 41.21 -20.09 -0.62
CA HIS A 588 40.77 -18.81 -0.06
C HIS A 588 41.97 -17.86 -0.11
N TRP A 589 41.99 -16.92 -1.06
CA TRP A 589 43.14 -16.04 -1.34
C TRP A 589 43.24 -14.84 -0.40
N SER A 590 44.47 -14.36 -0.18
CA SER A 590 44.75 -13.04 0.39
C SER A 590 44.33 -11.92 -0.58
N SER A 591 44.12 -10.70 -0.05
CA SER A 591 43.65 -9.55 -0.85
C SER A 591 44.58 -9.15 -2.00
N ASP A 592 45.87 -9.46 -1.89
CA ASP A 592 46.89 -9.22 -2.92
C ASP A 592 47.12 -10.42 -3.87
N SER A 593 46.39 -11.51 -3.68
CA SER A 593 46.56 -12.78 -4.42
C SER A 593 47.98 -13.37 -4.39
N GLN A 594 48.79 -13.09 -3.36
CA GLN A 594 50.09 -13.77 -3.19
C GLN A 594 49.94 -15.11 -2.45
N TYR A 595 49.07 -15.16 -1.44
CA TYR A 595 48.85 -16.33 -0.59
C TYR A 595 47.45 -16.90 -0.77
N ALA A 596 47.27 -18.15 -0.34
CA ALA A 596 45.96 -18.71 -0.12
C ALA A 596 45.94 -19.67 1.09
N ILE A 597 44.75 -20.01 1.56
CA ILE A 597 44.50 -21.13 2.45
C ILE A 597 43.78 -22.21 1.67
N LEU A 598 44.30 -23.43 1.74
CA LEU A 598 43.77 -24.64 1.14
C LEU A 598 43.11 -25.52 2.22
N GLU A 599 41.82 -25.85 2.05
CA GLU A 599 41.13 -26.88 2.85
C GLU A 599 41.33 -28.28 2.26
N ASP A 600 42.41 -28.96 2.62
CA ASP A 600 42.82 -30.20 1.95
C ASP A 600 41.90 -31.38 2.27
N GLY A 601 41.46 -32.13 1.25
CA GLY A 601 40.55 -33.26 1.44
C GLY A 601 39.14 -32.88 1.88
N SER A 602 38.72 -31.62 1.70
CA SER A 602 37.34 -31.19 1.93
C SER A 602 36.42 -31.78 0.85
N ASP A 603 35.92 -33.00 1.11
CA ASP A 603 34.91 -33.72 0.30
C ASP A 603 33.62 -32.89 0.15
N THR A 604 33.39 -31.90 1.01
CA THR A 604 32.27 -30.95 1.04
C THR A 604 32.59 -29.66 0.30
N LEU A 605 31.58 -29.03 -0.33
CA LEU A 605 31.64 -27.60 -0.63
C LEU A 605 31.77 -26.82 0.70
N PRO A 606 32.61 -25.76 0.75
CA PRO A 606 32.47 -24.71 1.77
C PRO A 606 31.08 -24.08 1.76
N SER A 607 30.40 -24.15 0.61
CA SER A 607 29.15 -23.47 0.37
C SER A 607 27.89 -24.28 0.73
N TYR A 608 27.03 -23.57 1.46
CA TYR A 608 25.57 -23.70 1.55
C TYR A 608 24.93 -24.77 2.45
N PHE A 609 25.38 -26.03 2.51
CA PHE A 609 24.43 -27.12 2.88
C PHE A 609 24.72 -28.01 4.10
N THR A 610 25.90 -27.97 4.73
CA THR A 610 26.20 -28.86 5.87
C THR A 610 27.05 -28.22 6.95
N ALA A 611 26.98 -28.78 8.16
CA ALA A 611 27.93 -28.54 9.25
C ALA A 611 29.39 -28.50 8.77
N LEU A 612 30.13 -27.45 9.15
CA LEU A 612 31.57 -27.34 8.89
C LEU A 612 32.30 -28.60 9.37
N ARG A 613 32.99 -29.27 8.45
CA ARG A 613 33.79 -30.47 8.75
C ARG A 613 35.26 -30.08 8.94
N PRO A 614 35.92 -30.45 10.05
CA PRO A 614 37.29 -30.05 10.30
C PRO A 614 38.28 -30.71 9.34
N SER A 615 38.74 -29.93 8.36
CA SER A 615 39.74 -30.25 7.34
C SER A 615 41.16 -29.89 7.83
N PRO A 616 42.22 -30.58 7.35
CA PRO A 616 43.59 -30.06 7.40
C PRO A 616 43.72 -28.78 6.58
N LEU A 617 44.17 -27.71 7.22
CA LEU A 617 44.36 -26.41 6.59
C LEU A 617 45.85 -26.19 6.29
N TYR A 618 46.14 -25.75 5.06
CA TYR A 618 47.49 -25.38 4.63
C TYR A 618 47.50 -23.93 4.15
N LEU A 619 48.48 -23.15 4.61
CA LEU A 619 48.87 -21.93 3.91
C LEU A 619 49.66 -22.32 2.66
N THR A 620 49.33 -21.72 1.53
CA THR A 620 49.94 -21.94 0.21
C THR A 620 50.28 -20.59 -0.44
N ASP A 621 50.96 -20.66 -1.58
CA ASP A 621 50.82 -19.59 -2.59
C ASP A 621 49.42 -19.63 -3.24
N ALA A 622 49.13 -18.65 -4.09
CA ALA A 622 47.84 -18.55 -4.78
C ALA A 622 47.49 -19.69 -5.75
N ARG A 623 48.43 -20.58 -6.10
CA ARG A 623 48.16 -21.78 -6.92
C ARG A 623 47.82 -23.02 -6.07
N GLY A 624 47.98 -22.94 -4.74
CA GLY A 624 47.85 -24.09 -3.84
C GLY A 624 49.13 -24.92 -3.68
N GLU A 625 50.27 -24.39 -4.14
CA GLU A 625 51.60 -24.98 -3.98
C GLU A 625 52.28 -24.50 -2.68
N ASN A 626 53.51 -24.95 -2.43
CA ASN A 626 54.33 -24.57 -1.26
C ASN A 626 53.64 -24.77 0.11
N ARG A 627 52.77 -25.78 0.22
CA ARG A 627 51.92 -26.11 1.37
C ARG A 627 52.67 -26.14 2.70
N ARG A 628 52.25 -25.29 3.63
CA ARG A 628 52.66 -25.26 5.05
C ARG A 628 51.43 -25.41 5.94
N GLU A 629 51.36 -26.51 6.69
CA GLU A 629 50.23 -26.80 7.58
C GLU A 629 50.05 -25.68 8.62
N ILE A 630 48.82 -25.22 8.81
CA ILE A 630 48.45 -24.20 9.83
C ILE A 630 47.57 -24.78 10.94
N GLY A 631 46.99 -25.95 10.74
CA GLY A 631 46.28 -26.72 11.76
C GLY A 631 45.07 -27.45 11.16
N ARG A 632 44.13 -27.82 12.02
CA ARG A 632 42.85 -28.41 11.63
C ARG A 632 41.71 -27.44 11.92
N GLY A 633 40.86 -27.18 10.93
CA GLY A 633 39.84 -26.15 11.02
C GLY A 633 38.82 -26.19 9.90
N ALA A 634 38.07 -25.11 9.74
CA ALA A 634 37.17 -24.86 8.61
C ALA A 634 36.85 -23.36 8.51
N ALA A 635 36.19 -22.94 7.42
CA ALA A 635 35.81 -21.54 7.15
C ALA A 635 36.99 -20.54 7.32
N PRO A 636 38.07 -20.68 6.54
CA PRO A 636 39.18 -19.75 6.55
C PRO A 636 38.84 -18.44 5.84
N PHE A 637 39.40 -17.34 6.35
CA PHE A 637 39.20 -15.98 5.86
C PHE A 637 40.49 -15.15 6.00
N TRP A 638 40.57 -14.04 5.27
CA TRP A 638 41.67 -13.07 5.34
C TRP A 638 41.15 -11.72 5.82
N LEU A 639 41.96 -10.99 6.59
CA LEU A 639 41.70 -9.59 6.97
C LEU A 639 42.51 -8.61 6.12
N ASP A 640 43.71 -9.02 5.70
CA ASP A 640 44.63 -8.25 4.87
C ASP A 640 45.55 -9.23 4.10
N GLU A 641 46.63 -8.72 3.49
CA GLU A 641 47.62 -9.48 2.71
C GLU A 641 48.37 -10.57 3.53
N GLN A 642 48.41 -10.43 4.86
CA GLN A 642 49.27 -11.21 5.76
C GLN A 642 48.53 -11.77 6.98
N THR A 643 47.37 -11.22 7.36
CA THR A 643 46.55 -11.66 8.50
C THR A 643 45.39 -12.52 8.04
N TYR A 644 45.29 -13.73 8.58
CA TYR A 644 44.21 -14.68 8.28
C TYR A 644 43.62 -15.28 9.55
N GLY A 645 42.42 -15.84 9.42
CA GLY A 645 41.76 -16.59 10.48
C GLY A 645 40.99 -17.80 9.98
N TYR A 646 40.54 -18.62 10.92
CA TYR A 646 39.73 -19.82 10.67
C TYR A 646 39.02 -20.28 11.97
N VAL A 647 38.04 -21.17 11.85
CA VAL A 647 37.48 -21.88 13.01
C VAL A 647 38.39 -23.07 13.35
N ARG A 648 39.07 -23.02 14.49
CA ARG A 648 39.90 -24.12 15.01
C ARG A 648 39.06 -25.07 15.87
N PHE A 649 39.27 -26.37 15.68
CA PHE A 649 38.66 -27.44 16.46
C PHE A 649 39.69 -27.95 17.47
N ALA A 650 39.40 -27.82 18.77
CA ALA A 650 40.38 -27.98 19.85
C ALA A 650 40.07 -29.16 20.81
N GLY A 651 39.49 -30.24 20.28
CA GLY A 651 39.03 -31.39 21.05
C GLY A 651 37.65 -31.83 20.56
N ASP A 652 36.93 -32.57 21.40
CA ASP A 652 35.69 -33.24 20.97
C ASP A 652 34.51 -32.27 20.74
N ASP A 653 34.46 -31.11 21.42
CA ASP A 653 33.41 -30.07 21.24
C ASP A 653 33.91 -28.60 21.25
N GLU A 654 35.19 -28.31 21.57
CA GLU A 654 35.65 -26.91 21.71
C GLU A 654 35.99 -26.26 20.35
N LEU A 655 35.12 -25.33 19.93
CA LEU A 655 35.27 -24.53 18.71
C LEU A 655 35.72 -23.10 19.06
N SER A 656 36.88 -22.72 18.52
CA SER A 656 37.51 -21.40 18.70
C SER A 656 37.60 -20.65 17.37
N LEU A 657 37.24 -19.37 17.34
CA LEU A 657 37.69 -18.46 16.28
C LEU A 657 39.15 -18.08 16.56
N VAL A 658 40.04 -18.33 15.59
CA VAL A 658 41.48 -18.01 15.73
C VAL A 658 42.01 -17.23 14.55
N MET A 659 43.09 -16.47 14.77
CA MET A 659 43.81 -15.73 13.74
C MET A 659 45.33 -15.85 13.89
N ALA A 660 46.05 -15.72 12.78
CA ALA A 660 47.50 -15.75 12.71
C ALA A 660 48.01 -14.85 11.58
N VAL A 661 49.31 -14.54 11.60
CA VAL A 661 49.99 -13.82 10.52
C VAL A 661 50.93 -14.76 9.76
N THR A 662 50.99 -14.63 8.43
CA THR A 662 51.81 -15.48 7.53
C THR A 662 53.27 -15.56 7.95
N ALA A 663 53.81 -14.48 8.53
CA ALA A 663 55.19 -14.41 9.02
C ALA A 663 55.53 -15.41 10.14
N ASN A 664 54.56 -15.81 10.98
CA ASN A 664 54.83 -16.68 12.14
C ASN A 664 53.93 -17.91 12.29
N ASN A 665 52.74 -17.94 11.65
CA ASN A 665 51.74 -19.01 11.78
C ASN A 665 51.51 -19.47 13.24
N GLN A 666 51.29 -18.53 14.16
CA GLN A 666 50.91 -18.81 15.55
C GLN A 666 49.43 -18.43 15.78
N PRO A 667 48.49 -19.40 15.81
CA PRO A 667 47.06 -19.10 15.99
C PRO A 667 46.72 -18.56 17.38
N ARG A 668 46.31 -17.30 17.43
CA ARG A 668 45.79 -16.58 18.60
C ARG A 668 44.28 -16.80 18.69
N LEU A 669 43.75 -16.97 19.91
CA LEU A 669 42.31 -17.03 20.16
C LEU A 669 41.71 -15.63 20.06
N LEU A 670 40.65 -15.46 19.26
CA LEU A 670 39.79 -14.27 19.32
C LEU A 670 38.64 -14.47 20.29
N THR A 671 37.88 -15.55 20.13
CA THR A 671 36.69 -15.87 20.94
C THR A 671 36.29 -17.35 20.75
N THR A 672 35.53 -17.89 21.70
CA THR A 672 34.96 -19.24 21.68
C THR A 672 33.48 -19.21 21.31
N MET A 673 32.94 -20.31 20.77
CA MET A 673 31.50 -20.42 20.54
C MET A 673 30.70 -20.36 21.86
N ALA A 674 31.31 -20.70 23.00
CA ALA A 674 30.69 -20.60 24.32
C ALA A 674 30.53 -19.15 24.81
N GLU A 675 31.36 -18.21 24.33
CA GLU A 675 31.21 -16.77 24.58
C GLU A 675 30.12 -16.18 23.69
N LEU A 676 30.13 -16.47 22.38
CA LEU A 676 29.08 -16.00 21.47
C LEU A 676 27.68 -16.47 21.91
N ARG A 677 27.57 -17.70 22.42
CA ARG A 677 26.32 -18.25 22.97
C ARG A 677 25.75 -17.43 24.14
N GLN A 678 26.59 -16.73 24.91
CA GLN A 678 26.15 -15.88 26.02
C GLN A 678 25.53 -14.54 25.55
N LEU A 679 25.67 -14.19 24.27
CA LEU A 679 25.02 -13.01 23.66
C LEU A 679 23.55 -13.28 23.27
N ILE A 680 23.16 -14.56 23.15
CA ILE A 680 21.79 -14.99 22.87
C ILE A 680 20.94 -14.85 24.16
N PRO A 681 19.66 -14.41 24.09
CA PRO A 681 18.74 -14.41 25.24
C PRO A 681 18.65 -15.79 25.92
N ALA A 682 18.61 -15.82 27.25
CA ALA A 682 18.72 -17.06 28.03
C ALA A 682 17.53 -18.05 27.85
N ASP A 683 16.39 -17.55 27.35
CA ASP A 683 15.21 -18.31 26.92
C ASP A 683 15.36 -18.93 25.52
N GLN A 684 16.39 -18.53 24.76
CA GLN A 684 16.64 -18.89 23.36
C GLN A 684 18.05 -19.46 23.13
N GLN A 685 18.83 -19.69 24.20
CA GLN A 685 20.19 -20.25 24.12
C GLN A 685 20.13 -21.76 23.78
N PRO A 686 20.68 -22.20 22.63
CA PRO A 686 20.79 -23.63 22.32
C PRO A 686 21.86 -24.29 23.21
N ASP A 687 21.86 -25.61 23.34
CA ASP A 687 22.86 -26.33 24.15
C ASP A 687 24.30 -26.07 23.68
N GLY A 688 24.51 -25.90 22.38
CA GLY A 688 25.80 -25.53 21.78
C GLY A 688 25.62 -24.81 20.44
N LEU A 689 26.65 -24.04 20.05
CA LEU A 689 26.71 -23.36 18.76
C LEU A 689 27.80 -23.97 17.87
N ARG A 690 27.46 -24.21 16.61
CA ARG A 690 28.37 -24.56 15.53
C ARG A 690 28.45 -23.39 14.56
N PRO A 691 29.61 -22.77 14.34
CA PRO A 691 29.76 -21.76 13.29
C PRO A 691 29.57 -22.43 11.94
N THR A 692 28.98 -21.69 11.01
CA THR A 692 28.76 -22.12 9.62
C THR A 692 29.58 -21.28 8.65
N PHE A 693 29.75 -19.98 8.93
CA PHE A 693 30.55 -19.06 8.12
C PHE A 693 31.20 -17.99 9.00
N VAL A 694 32.34 -17.48 8.55
CA VAL A 694 32.98 -16.25 9.06
C VAL A 694 33.32 -15.38 7.86
N TYR A 695 32.86 -14.12 7.87
CA TYR A 695 33.11 -13.16 6.79
C TYR A 695 33.69 -11.85 7.37
N PRO A 696 34.81 -11.33 6.82
CA PRO A 696 35.22 -9.95 7.05
C PRO A 696 34.33 -8.98 6.29
N ALA A 697 34.14 -7.77 6.80
CA ALA A 697 33.55 -6.68 6.02
C ALA A 697 34.58 -6.17 5.00
N GLU A 698 34.25 -6.26 3.71
CA GLU A 698 35.19 -6.08 2.58
C GLU A 698 35.91 -4.72 2.59
N HIS A 699 35.22 -3.66 3.03
CA HIS A 699 35.79 -2.31 3.14
C HIS A 699 36.27 -1.94 4.56
N ASN A 700 36.10 -2.81 5.56
CA ASN A 700 36.53 -2.55 6.93
C ASN A 700 36.82 -3.85 7.71
N PRO A 701 38.01 -4.46 7.54
CA PRO A 701 38.36 -5.75 8.14
C PRO A 701 38.42 -5.75 9.68
N ARG A 702 38.22 -4.60 10.35
CA ARG A 702 37.96 -4.58 11.80
C ARG A 702 36.60 -5.17 12.16
N PHE A 703 35.68 -5.38 11.24
CA PHE A 703 34.41 -6.07 11.48
C PHE A 703 34.42 -7.49 10.91
N LEU A 704 34.26 -8.47 11.79
CA LEU A 704 33.99 -9.87 11.44
C LEU A 704 32.53 -10.22 11.71
N VAL A 705 31.92 -10.99 10.82
CA VAL A 705 30.58 -11.53 11.00
C VAL A 705 30.63 -13.05 11.05
N VAL A 706 30.12 -13.61 12.15
CA VAL A 706 30.05 -15.06 12.39
C VAL A 706 28.58 -15.48 12.30
N ARG A 707 28.25 -16.33 11.32
CA ARG A 707 26.98 -17.07 11.31
C ARG A 707 27.19 -18.38 12.07
N ALA A 708 26.34 -18.66 13.05
CA ALA A 708 26.29 -19.95 13.73
C ALA A 708 24.87 -20.53 13.71
N ALA A 709 24.79 -21.85 13.77
CA ALA A 709 23.57 -22.60 13.98
C ALA A 709 23.70 -23.42 15.28
N PRO A 710 22.59 -23.89 15.87
CA PRO A 710 22.62 -24.90 16.92
C PRO A 710 23.48 -26.13 16.58
N ALA A 711 24.03 -26.76 17.60
CA ALA A 711 24.79 -28.00 17.46
C ALA A 711 23.88 -29.18 17.05
N ALA A 712 22.65 -29.23 17.58
CA ALA A 712 21.59 -30.16 17.18
C ALA A 712 21.26 -30.03 15.68
N GLN A 713 20.79 -31.12 15.06
CA GLN A 713 20.49 -31.14 13.61
C GLN A 713 19.06 -30.73 13.27
N ASP A 714 18.15 -30.68 14.25
CA ASP A 714 16.71 -30.50 14.04
C ASP A 714 16.24 -29.03 14.21
N GLU A 715 17.15 -28.11 14.53
CA GLU A 715 16.84 -26.68 14.71
C GLU A 715 17.28 -25.87 13.49
N GLU A 716 16.31 -25.33 12.73
CA GLU A 716 16.58 -24.55 11.50
C GLU A 716 17.05 -23.09 11.77
N THR A 717 17.20 -22.70 13.03
CA THR A 717 17.62 -21.36 13.46
C THR A 717 19.05 -21.02 13.05
N SER A 718 19.26 -19.80 12.52
CA SER A 718 20.59 -19.19 12.37
C SER A 718 20.73 -17.95 13.24
N TYR A 719 21.87 -17.84 13.93
CA TYR A 719 22.28 -16.66 14.70
C TYR A 719 23.41 -15.94 13.97
N TYR A 720 23.37 -14.61 13.97
CA TYR A 720 24.40 -13.75 13.39
C TYR A 720 25.05 -12.90 14.49
N PHE A 721 26.38 -12.97 14.57
CA PHE A 721 27.17 -12.15 15.47
C PHE A 721 28.06 -11.21 14.68
N VAL A 722 28.14 -9.94 15.09
CA VAL A 722 29.12 -8.97 14.58
C VAL A 722 30.15 -8.73 15.67
N LEU A 723 31.42 -8.93 15.32
CA LEU A 723 32.57 -8.74 16.19
C LEU A 723 33.38 -7.54 15.67
N GLU A 724 33.59 -6.53 16.51
CA GLU A 724 34.59 -5.50 16.26
C GLU A 724 35.95 -5.99 16.78
N LEU A 725 37.01 -5.81 16.01
CA LEU A 725 38.39 -6.11 16.35
C LEU A 725 39.16 -4.82 16.68
N ASN A 726 40.18 -4.94 17.52
CA ASN A 726 41.17 -3.86 17.70
C ASN A 726 42.03 -3.64 16.44
N GLU A 727 42.75 -2.51 16.41
CA GLU A 727 43.52 -2.03 15.25
C GLU A 727 44.66 -2.96 14.80
N ASP A 728 45.15 -3.85 15.67
CA ASP A 728 46.21 -4.83 15.36
C ASP A 728 45.68 -6.27 15.16
N PHE A 729 44.36 -6.44 15.07
CA PHE A 729 43.68 -7.71 14.87
C PHE A 729 44.10 -8.80 15.89
N THR A 730 44.18 -8.45 17.17
CA THR A 730 44.56 -9.39 18.25
C THR A 730 43.47 -9.72 19.26
N ALA A 731 42.41 -8.93 19.35
CA ALA A 731 41.30 -9.13 20.28
C ALA A 731 39.99 -8.56 19.74
N VAL A 732 38.87 -9.14 20.17
CA VAL A 732 37.52 -8.60 19.99
C VAL A 732 37.33 -7.44 20.99
N THR A 733 36.98 -6.24 20.50
CA THR A 733 36.67 -5.05 21.32
C THR A 733 35.20 -4.96 21.68
N ALA A 734 34.32 -5.39 20.79
CA ALA A 734 32.88 -5.46 20.99
C ALA A 734 32.29 -6.66 20.25
N ALA A 735 31.22 -7.25 20.79
CA ALA A 735 30.48 -8.32 20.15
C ALA A 735 28.97 -8.10 20.32
N GLU A 736 28.23 -8.11 19.22
CA GLU A 736 26.79 -7.90 19.18
C GLU A 736 26.09 -9.06 18.43
N MET A 737 24.83 -9.32 18.79
CA MET A 737 23.91 -10.17 18.01
C MET A 737 22.85 -9.26 17.38
N PRO A 738 23.08 -8.66 16.19
CA PRO A 738 22.22 -7.61 15.64
C PRO A 738 20.91 -8.10 15.01
N LEU A 739 20.74 -9.40 14.76
CA LEU A 739 19.49 -9.97 14.25
C LEU A 739 19.00 -11.13 15.11
N TYR A 740 17.67 -11.25 15.15
CA TYR A 740 16.95 -12.32 15.84
C TYR A 740 17.06 -13.65 15.08
N ALA A 741 16.62 -14.73 15.73
CA ALA A 741 16.50 -16.05 15.14
C ALA A 741 15.64 -16.01 13.86
N VAL A 742 16.29 -16.15 12.70
CA VAL A 742 15.60 -16.41 11.43
C VAL A 742 15.14 -17.86 11.47
N ASN A 743 13.85 -18.05 11.73
CA ASN A 743 13.19 -19.34 11.52
C ASN A 743 13.14 -19.59 10.00
N ALA A 744 13.81 -20.63 9.51
CA ALA A 744 13.50 -21.10 8.17
C ALA A 744 12.05 -21.63 8.11
N ASP A 745 11.45 -21.62 6.92
CA ASP A 745 10.10 -22.13 6.67
C ASP A 745 10.08 -23.64 6.99
N PRO A 746 9.32 -24.16 7.98
CA PRO A 746 9.57 -25.46 8.61
C PRO A 746 9.62 -26.65 7.62
N GLY A 747 10.82 -27.21 7.42
CA GLY A 747 11.15 -28.18 6.34
C GLY A 747 11.98 -27.57 5.19
N GLY A 748 12.47 -26.36 5.39
CA GLY A 748 12.99 -25.45 4.39
C GLY A 748 14.50 -25.22 4.42
N SER A 749 15.30 -26.07 5.11
CA SER A 749 16.76 -26.34 5.10
C SER A 749 17.81 -25.47 4.34
N LEU A 750 17.48 -24.57 3.42
CA LEU A 750 18.40 -23.86 2.53
C LEU A 750 18.17 -22.32 2.53
N SER A 751 18.31 -21.67 3.68
CA SER A 751 18.42 -20.21 3.75
C SER A 751 19.87 -19.76 3.47
N PHE A 752 20.10 -19.23 2.28
CA PHE A 752 21.38 -18.60 1.92
C PHE A 752 21.43 -17.21 2.52
N THR A 753 22.60 -16.85 3.07
CA THR A 753 22.81 -15.49 3.58
C THR A 753 24.20 -14.99 3.23
N ALA A 754 24.21 -13.88 2.50
CA ALA A 754 25.36 -13.00 2.38
C ALA A 754 25.20 -11.81 3.33
N LEU A 755 26.29 -11.10 3.60
CA LEU A 755 26.25 -9.78 4.23
C LEU A 755 27.25 -8.89 3.50
N ASP A 756 26.84 -7.66 3.21
CA ASP A 756 27.70 -6.61 2.67
C ASP A 756 27.61 -5.36 3.57
N TRP A 757 28.57 -4.45 3.46
CA TRP A 757 28.67 -3.23 4.25
C TRP A 757 28.95 -2.02 3.35
N SER A 758 28.35 -0.87 3.66
CA SER A 758 28.74 0.38 2.99
C SER A 758 30.24 0.65 3.22
N PRO A 759 30.96 1.31 2.28
CA PRO A 759 32.39 1.57 2.40
C PRO A 759 32.82 2.38 3.64
N ASP A 760 31.89 3.09 4.27
CA ASP A 760 32.08 3.81 5.53
C ASP A 760 31.67 3.01 6.78
N GLY A 761 31.24 1.75 6.60
CA GLY A 761 30.76 0.84 7.62
C GLY A 761 29.43 1.22 8.28
N ARG A 762 28.76 2.31 7.87
CA ARG A 762 27.55 2.79 8.56
C ARG A 762 26.35 1.89 8.35
N TRP A 763 26.20 1.29 7.17
CA TRP A 763 25.08 0.42 6.80
C TRP A 763 25.53 -1.02 6.61
N ARG A 764 24.74 -1.96 7.15
CA ARG A 764 24.83 -3.40 6.87
C ARG A 764 23.70 -3.79 5.92
N ALA A 765 24.01 -4.54 4.87
CA ALA A 765 23.05 -5.15 3.94
C ALA A 765 23.08 -6.68 4.13
N LEU A 766 22.10 -7.23 4.87
CA LEU A 766 21.95 -8.67 5.04
C LEU A 766 21.01 -9.22 3.98
N TYR A 767 21.45 -10.22 3.21
CA TYR A 767 20.68 -10.86 2.13
C TYR A 767 20.11 -12.19 2.60
N GLU A 768 18.82 -12.47 2.42
CA GLU A 768 18.25 -13.79 2.77
C GLU A 768 17.44 -14.38 1.61
N PHE A 769 17.82 -15.58 1.15
CA PHE A 769 17.15 -16.29 0.05
C PHE A 769 16.38 -17.51 0.56
N GLY A 770 15.09 -17.62 0.23
CA GLY A 770 14.23 -18.73 0.61
C GLY A 770 14.30 -19.94 -0.34
N ARG A 771 13.92 -21.13 0.15
CA ARG A 771 13.94 -22.39 -0.63
C ARG A 771 12.86 -22.45 -1.74
N GLY A 772 11.80 -21.63 -1.63
CA GLY A 772 10.77 -21.46 -2.66
C GLY A 772 10.94 -20.18 -3.47
N ASP A 773 11.21 -19.07 -2.79
CA ASP A 773 11.30 -17.74 -3.39
C ASP A 773 12.76 -17.35 -3.66
N ARG A 774 13.11 -17.15 -4.95
CA ARG A 774 14.36 -16.50 -5.39
C ARG A 774 14.29 -14.99 -5.14
N GLN A 775 14.18 -14.63 -3.87
CA GLN A 775 14.04 -13.26 -3.39
C GLN A 775 15.08 -13.07 -2.29
N ALA A 776 15.99 -12.12 -2.47
CA ALA A 776 16.97 -11.75 -1.45
C ALA A 776 16.46 -10.55 -0.63
N THR A 777 15.89 -10.81 0.54
CA THR A 777 15.55 -9.73 1.50
C THR A 777 16.82 -8.98 1.86
N ILE A 778 16.90 -7.66 1.62
CA ILE A 778 18.04 -6.82 2.08
C ILE A 778 17.65 -6.05 3.35
N THR A 779 17.93 -6.62 4.52
CA THR A 779 17.77 -5.87 5.79
C THR A 779 18.88 -4.84 5.94
N LEU A 780 18.54 -3.57 5.77
CA LEU A 780 19.42 -2.43 6.02
C LEU A 780 19.37 -2.00 7.49
N THR A 781 20.50 -2.08 8.20
CA THR A 781 20.61 -1.54 9.57
C THR A 781 21.77 -0.55 9.70
N PRO A 782 21.53 0.64 10.28
CA PRO A 782 22.61 1.55 10.66
C PRO A 782 23.29 1.09 11.96
N GLN A 783 24.58 1.40 12.12
CA GLN A 783 25.33 1.06 13.35
C GLN A 783 24.62 1.56 14.63
N GLY A 784 24.59 0.71 15.66
CA GLY A 784 24.01 1.00 16.97
C GLY A 784 22.48 0.93 17.07
N TYR A 785 21.75 0.70 15.96
CA TYR A 785 20.29 0.59 16.00
C TYR A 785 19.82 -0.86 16.19
N ARG A 786 18.91 -1.09 17.14
CA ARG A 786 18.32 -2.41 17.47
C ARG A 786 16.96 -2.68 16.82
N GLY A 787 16.47 -1.77 15.97
CA GLY A 787 15.26 -1.97 15.17
C GLY A 787 15.61 -2.35 13.73
N SER A 788 14.85 -3.27 13.15
CA SER A 788 14.84 -3.47 11.70
C SER A 788 14.26 -2.21 11.03
N LEU A 789 15.04 -1.58 10.15
CA LEU A 789 14.44 -0.83 9.04
C LEU A 789 14.03 -1.88 8.01
N GLU A 790 12.86 -2.49 8.25
CA GLU A 790 12.41 -3.73 7.62
C GLU A 790 11.90 -3.55 6.18
N ASN A 791 12.76 -2.94 5.37
CA ASN A 791 12.63 -2.90 3.92
C ASN A 791 13.00 -4.27 3.39
N GLN A 792 12.07 -5.22 3.45
CA GLN A 792 12.19 -6.45 2.70
C GLN A 792 12.14 -6.11 1.19
N PHE A 793 12.91 -6.84 0.39
CA PHE A 793 13.04 -6.60 -1.04
C PHE A 793 13.16 -7.97 -1.76
N ALA A 794 12.77 -8.01 -3.03
CA ALA A 794 12.60 -9.26 -3.76
C ALA A 794 13.64 -9.49 -4.88
N PHE A 795 14.95 -9.42 -4.60
CA PHE A 795 15.98 -9.51 -5.67
C PHE A 795 16.23 -10.92 -6.21
N ALA A 796 16.56 -11.01 -7.51
CA ALA A 796 16.93 -12.26 -8.17
C ALA A 796 18.46 -12.44 -8.28
N ALA A 797 19.23 -11.34 -8.31
CA ALA A 797 20.68 -11.39 -8.30
C ALA A 797 21.22 -11.90 -6.96
N GLU A 798 22.38 -12.57 -7.03
CA GLU A 798 22.98 -13.27 -5.88
C GLU A 798 23.64 -12.29 -4.87
N ARG A 799 23.69 -10.98 -5.20
CA ARG A 799 24.15 -9.86 -4.35
C ARG A 799 23.46 -8.55 -4.73
N ALA A 800 23.62 -7.53 -3.88
CA ALA A 800 23.65 -6.12 -4.26
C ALA A 800 25.05 -5.57 -3.90
N LEU A 801 25.43 -4.38 -4.37
CA LEU A 801 26.75 -3.82 -4.11
C LEU A 801 26.74 -2.31 -3.88
N TRP A 802 27.65 -1.85 -3.03
CA TRP A 802 27.84 -0.43 -2.73
C TRP A 802 28.81 0.28 -3.67
N ASN A 803 28.58 1.57 -3.90
CA ASN A 803 29.55 2.52 -4.42
C ASN A 803 29.37 3.86 -3.68
N GLY A 804 30.26 4.09 -2.69
CA GLY A 804 30.08 5.15 -1.71
C GLY A 804 28.74 5.02 -0.96
N PRO A 805 27.87 6.05 -0.94
CA PRO A 805 26.58 6.00 -0.24
C PRO A 805 25.48 5.27 -1.03
N TRP A 806 25.73 4.87 -2.27
CA TRP A 806 24.76 4.22 -3.15
C TRP A 806 24.83 2.69 -3.06
N LEU A 807 23.67 2.04 -3.03
CA LEU A 807 23.49 0.59 -3.14
C LEU A 807 22.76 0.26 -4.44
N ALA A 808 23.28 -0.68 -5.23
CA ALA A 808 22.65 -1.16 -6.47
C ALA A 808 22.29 -2.65 -6.39
N ALA A 809 21.04 -3.01 -6.72
CA ALA A 809 20.48 -4.36 -6.57
C ALA A 809 19.55 -4.76 -7.73
N ALA A 810 19.68 -5.96 -8.30
CA ALA A 810 18.90 -6.40 -9.48
C ALA A 810 17.81 -7.44 -9.18
N GLY A 811 16.58 -7.15 -9.60
CA GLY A 811 15.44 -8.07 -9.68
C GLY A 811 15.53 -9.01 -10.90
N ASN A 812 14.40 -9.52 -11.38
CA ASN A 812 14.34 -10.15 -12.71
C ASN A 812 14.05 -9.13 -13.82
N ASP A 813 13.44 -8.01 -13.46
CA ASP A 813 12.72 -7.05 -14.30
C ASP A 813 12.95 -5.58 -13.89
N TYR A 814 13.81 -5.33 -12.89
CA TYR A 814 14.18 -3.99 -12.42
C TYR A 814 15.57 -3.92 -11.79
N LEU A 815 16.18 -2.73 -11.79
CA LEU A 815 17.36 -2.38 -11.00
C LEU A 815 16.92 -1.37 -9.91
N LEU A 816 17.11 -1.70 -8.64
CA LEU A 816 17.04 -0.72 -7.55
C LEU A 816 18.38 0.02 -7.47
N LEU A 817 18.32 1.35 -7.42
CA LEU A 817 19.35 2.19 -6.83
C LEU A 817 18.82 2.80 -5.53
N ALA A 818 19.57 2.74 -4.44
CA ALA A 818 19.17 3.30 -3.15
C ALA A 818 20.29 4.16 -2.53
N ALA A 819 19.90 5.23 -1.85
CA ALA A 819 20.79 6.05 -1.01
C ALA A 819 20.21 6.11 0.42
N PRO A 820 20.46 5.09 1.27
CA PRO A 820 19.67 4.86 2.49
C PRO A 820 19.70 5.99 3.53
N ASP A 821 20.81 6.74 3.61
CA ASP A 821 20.95 7.96 4.43
C ASP A 821 19.85 9.01 4.18
N TYR A 822 19.29 9.01 2.97
CA TYR A 822 18.31 9.99 2.48
C TYR A 822 16.91 9.37 2.32
N ALA A 823 16.73 8.12 2.77
CA ALA A 823 15.58 7.26 2.50
C ALA A 823 15.24 7.05 1.00
N TYR A 824 16.14 7.47 0.09
CA TYR A 824 15.90 7.52 -1.35
C TYR A 824 16.04 6.16 -2.04
N ARG A 825 15.18 5.93 -3.04
CA ARG A 825 15.17 4.76 -3.92
C ARG A 825 14.75 5.18 -5.33
N GLU A 826 15.31 4.54 -6.34
CA GLU A 826 14.93 4.61 -7.74
C GLU A 826 14.78 3.18 -8.24
N PHE A 827 13.70 2.90 -8.98
CA PHE A 827 13.49 1.60 -9.61
C PHE A 827 13.54 1.79 -11.13
N VAL A 828 14.48 1.11 -11.76
CA VAL A 828 14.78 1.20 -13.19
C VAL A 828 14.26 -0.07 -13.87
N PRO A 829 13.05 -0.06 -14.46
CA PRO A 829 12.44 -1.26 -15.04
C PRO A 829 13.11 -1.69 -16.35
N TYR A 830 13.12 -3.00 -16.64
CA TYR A 830 13.67 -3.57 -17.87
C TYR A 830 13.00 -4.89 -18.29
N ASP A 831 13.02 -5.20 -19.60
CA ASP A 831 12.59 -6.49 -20.17
C ASP A 831 13.79 -7.45 -20.25
N LEU A 832 14.22 -7.96 -19.10
CA LEU A 832 15.26 -9.00 -18.95
C LEU A 832 14.70 -10.17 -18.13
N ALA A 833 15.54 -11.13 -17.77
CA ALA A 833 15.19 -12.18 -16.83
C ALA A 833 16.41 -12.78 -16.13
N GLY A 834 16.20 -13.35 -14.94
CA GLY A 834 17.17 -14.24 -14.31
C GLY A 834 18.56 -13.61 -14.12
N CYS A 835 18.59 -12.32 -13.81
CA CYS A 835 19.82 -11.61 -13.45
C CYS A 835 20.48 -12.33 -12.28
N ARG A 836 21.76 -12.70 -12.43
CA ARG A 836 22.51 -13.46 -11.41
C ARG A 836 23.53 -12.60 -10.69
N ALA A 837 24.10 -11.63 -11.38
CA ALA A 837 25.20 -10.83 -10.87
C ALA A 837 25.03 -9.36 -11.25
N ILE A 838 25.56 -8.49 -10.39
CA ILE A 838 25.53 -7.04 -10.48
C ILE A 838 26.88 -6.51 -9.99
N TYR A 839 27.37 -5.46 -10.63
CA TYR A 839 28.65 -4.79 -10.36
C TYR A 839 28.50 -3.30 -10.60
N TRP A 840 29.29 -2.49 -9.91
CA TRP A 840 29.65 -1.18 -10.45
C TRP A 840 30.83 -1.40 -11.41
N GLY A 841 30.84 -0.71 -12.55
CA GLY A 841 32.03 -0.65 -13.41
C GLY A 841 33.14 0.19 -12.80
N ASP A 842 34.22 0.37 -13.57
CA ASP A 842 35.32 1.32 -13.32
C ASP A 842 35.33 2.44 -14.37
#